data_AF-A0AAF3FBM8-F1
#
_entry.id   AF-A0AAF3FBM8-F1
#
_cell.length_a   1.000
_cell.length_b   1.000
_cell.length_c   1.000
_cell.angle_alpha   90.00
_cell.angle_beta   90.00
_cell.angle_gamma   90.00
#
_symmetry.space_group_name_H-M   'P 1'
#
loop_
_entity.id
_entity.type
_entity.pdbx_description
1 polymer ?
#
loop_
_entity_poly.entity_id
_entity_poly.type
_entity_poly.pdbx_seq_one_letter_code
_entity_poly.pdbx_strand_id
1 'polypeptide(L)'
;MGCQVCRPAVDSCSLEIEKQLKTDRFLQEKTIKILLLGTADSGKSTIVKQMRHIYISKTDPDELRLATNQVFQNVRVIFHEVAKAILDLYRPSPEAQEVLSRFSTTDLLEMDVDWTIERESIEEFSQLGDVQDFMEKHKFYRTLPDNATYFWERIPAILESNFVASEQDTVHLRTPTYGIHEIKFKFKLGNIRLIDVGGQRAERRKWIHCFEGVTAVMFVASMASYDQELEECATTNRLAEAISLFFEVFRNRWLAASGFLLFLNKFDLFESKIAFSPISSFYPNYDGGRNIHKAADFIHDLFTMKIPPDDMERRGFHAHFTTAVDPENIDFVFKGAMDIILNTDLNKRVYNHRPGKCQIVEGILHGAEHIEYVESGNFALISSGLQLMSDMPGRPGQIFLYDLKEKSKRAIPLKILDEPYDFHPHGMSHFVEKTKIFLYAISHTTMKNGFRHSVELFELNEKQKTLKHLKTIRHETIFRPNAIYALGMDRFFVTNDGRAQKGFLNLIELLFSLPTGDVVFFDKQEIHPIVTYEITPNGIWVDEKERILYYASHLGKFVKALRLSDDFKSSTELLGKADLLTAPDNLFLDAQGYLWSGAHPIFHKILDNSRCFTRELPQDQLPPSQVLRLKFSEDFTSFELTEPYTDDGKQISCSASAIHDGKGNMLIGSVGTNLLHCAYTEETVQS
;
A
#
# COMPACT_ATOMS: atom_id res chain seq x y z
N MET A 1 2.81 -13.09 68.66
CA MET A 1 2.53 -13.88 67.44
C MET A 1 2.25 -12.89 66.31
N GLY A 2 3.26 -12.60 65.49
CA GLY A 2 3.11 -11.71 64.34
C GLY A 2 2.71 -12.52 63.11
N CYS A 3 1.56 -12.21 62.53
CA CYS A 3 1.16 -12.71 61.22
C CYS A 3 1.47 -11.59 60.22
N GLN A 4 2.58 -11.74 59.49
CA GLN A 4 2.93 -10.86 58.38
C GLN A 4 2.55 -11.60 57.10
N VAL A 5 1.47 -11.14 56.48
CA VAL A 5 0.97 -11.65 55.21
C VAL A 5 1.97 -11.29 54.11
N CYS A 6 2.61 -12.29 53.51
CA CYS A 6 3.39 -12.11 52.28
C CYS A 6 2.45 -11.70 51.14
N ARG A 7 2.47 -10.42 50.75
CA ARG A 7 2.08 -10.02 49.39
C ARG A 7 3.28 -10.29 48.49
N PRO A 8 3.15 -11.04 47.39
CA PRO A 8 4.23 -11.13 46.42
C PRO A 8 4.39 -9.73 45.80
N ALA A 9 5.56 -9.13 45.99
CA ALA A 9 5.96 -7.98 45.19
C ALA A 9 5.93 -8.43 43.73
N VAL A 10 5.07 -7.83 42.91
CA VAL A 10 5.14 -8.02 41.46
C VAL A 10 6.48 -7.43 41.04
N ASP A 11 7.43 -8.30 40.69
CA ASP A 11 8.80 -7.93 40.33
C ASP A 11 8.76 -6.86 39.24
N SER A 12 9.38 -5.70 39.46
CA SER A 12 9.43 -4.62 38.44
C SER A 12 10.06 -5.10 37.13
N CYS A 13 10.89 -6.14 37.19
CA CYS A 13 11.42 -6.85 36.04
C CYS A 13 10.31 -7.53 35.21
N SER A 14 9.32 -8.15 35.85
CA SER A 14 8.18 -8.79 35.15
C SER A 14 7.28 -7.76 34.46
N LEU A 15 7.06 -6.60 35.10
CA LEU A 15 6.29 -5.49 34.50
C LEU A 15 7.04 -4.84 33.32
N GLU A 16 8.37 -4.70 33.43
CA GLU A 16 9.19 -4.19 32.33
C GLU A 16 9.26 -5.18 31.17
N ILE A 17 9.35 -6.49 31.45
CA ILE A 17 9.27 -7.55 30.43
C ILE A 17 7.89 -7.54 29.78
N GLU A 18 6.80 -7.44 30.54
CA GLU A 18 5.45 -7.33 29.95
C GLU A 18 5.28 -6.09 29.09
N LYS A 19 5.85 -4.95 29.51
CA LYS A 19 5.85 -3.70 28.75
C LYS A 19 6.67 -3.84 27.47
N GLN A 20 7.85 -4.47 27.54
CA GLN A 20 8.68 -4.78 26.37
C GLN A 20 7.95 -5.73 25.44
N LEU A 21 7.35 -6.81 25.94
CA LEU A 21 6.58 -7.76 25.15
C LEU A 21 5.37 -7.11 24.47
N LYS A 22 4.65 -6.20 25.16
CA LYS A 22 3.57 -5.42 24.55
C LYS A 22 4.09 -4.49 23.45
N THR A 23 5.23 -3.83 23.69
CA THR A 23 5.87 -2.95 22.71
C THR A 23 6.38 -3.74 21.50
N ASP A 24 7.04 -4.88 21.72
CA ASP A 24 7.54 -5.79 20.69
C ASP A 24 6.40 -6.41 19.88
N ARG A 25 5.29 -6.78 20.54
CA ARG A 25 4.08 -7.27 19.88
C ARG A 25 3.46 -6.19 19.01
N PHE A 26 3.36 -4.96 19.51
CA PHE A 26 2.89 -3.81 18.74
C PHE A 26 3.82 -3.49 17.55
N LEU A 27 5.15 -3.59 17.73
CA LEU A 27 6.13 -3.42 16.65
C LEU A 27 6.09 -4.59 15.64
N GLN A 28 5.82 -5.82 16.09
CA GLN A 28 5.60 -6.98 15.23
C GLN A 28 4.32 -6.84 14.40
N GLU A 29 3.23 -6.36 15.01
CA GLU A 29 1.98 -6.03 14.30
C GLU A 29 2.20 -4.94 13.24
N LYS A 30 3.21 -4.07 13.43
CA LYS A 30 3.63 -3.04 12.46
C LYS A 30 4.69 -3.51 11.45
N THR A 31 5.13 -4.76 11.51
CA THR A 31 6.17 -5.28 10.61
C THR A 31 5.54 -6.01 9.44
N ILE A 32 5.78 -5.50 8.24
CA ILE A 32 5.31 -6.08 6.98
C ILE A 32 6.28 -7.18 6.58
N LYS A 33 5.79 -8.42 6.51
CA LYS A 33 6.61 -9.58 6.15
C LYS A 33 6.44 -9.89 4.66
N ILE A 34 7.52 -9.75 3.90
CA ILE A 34 7.56 -10.05 2.46
C ILE A 34 8.44 -11.26 2.22
N LEU A 35 7.93 -12.23 1.46
CA LEU A 35 8.65 -13.46 1.15
C LEU A 35 9.06 -13.47 -0.32
N LEU A 36 10.37 -13.55 -0.59
CA LEU A 36 10.92 -13.69 -1.94
C LEU A 36 10.97 -15.16 -2.34
N LEU A 37 10.23 -15.53 -3.39
CA LEU A 37 10.19 -16.88 -3.93
C LEU A 37 10.54 -16.88 -5.41
N GLY A 38 10.94 -18.04 -5.93
CA GLY A 38 11.34 -18.18 -7.33
C GLY A 38 12.42 -19.23 -7.52
N THR A 39 12.65 -19.64 -8.75
CA THR A 39 13.66 -20.65 -9.11
C THR A 39 15.08 -20.21 -8.77
N ALA A 40 16.02 -21.15 -8.79
CA ALA A 40 17.44 -20.81 -8.73
C ALA A 40 17.78 -19.80 -9.85
N ASP A 41 18.68 -18.87 -9.56
CA ASP A 41 19.17 -17.86 -10.51
C ASP A 41 18.07 -16.98 -11.15
N SER A 42 16.95 -16.75 -10.46
CA SER A 42 15.95 -15.79 -10.91
C SER A 42 16.29 -14.32 -10.57
N GLY A 43 17.26 -14.10 -9.66
CA GLY A 43 17.69 -12.77 -9.20
C GLY A 43 17.14 -12.33 -7.83
N LYS A 44 16.55 -13.24 -7.04
CA LYS A 44 16.07 -12.93 -5.66
C LYS A 44 17.14 -12.28 -4.78
N SER A 45 18.31 -12.92 -4.67
CA SER A 45 19.39 -12.41 -3.82
C SER A 45 20.00 -11.12 -4.36
N THR A 46 19.95 -10.90 -5.69
CA THR A 46 20.29 -9.60 -6.31
C THR A 46 19.34 -8.51 -5.84
N ILE A 47 18.02 -8.76 -5.86
CA ILE A 47 17.02 -7.81 -5.32
C ILE A 47 17.29 -7.53 -3.84
N VAL A 48 17.62 -8.54 -3.03
CA VAL A 48 17.92 -8.35 -1.60
C VAL A 48 19.16 -7.47 -1.39
N LYS A 49 20.23 -7.72 -2.16
CA LYS A 49 21.43 -6.87 -2.14
C LYS A 49 21.10 -5.44 -2.56
N GLN A 50 20.26 -5.27 -3.59
CA GLN A 50 19.81 -3.96 -4.08
C GLN A 50 18.98 -3.23 -3.01
N MET A 51 18.09 -3.93 -2.31
CA MET A 51 17.30 -3.38 -1.20
C MET A 51 18.19 -2.97 -0.02
N ARG A 52 19.24 -3.75 0.29
CA ARG A 52 20.24 -3.34 1.30
C ARG A 52 20.91 -2.04 0.88
N HIS A 53 21.34 -1.93 -0.37
CA HIS A 53 21.99 -0.72 -0.87
C HIS A 53 21.07 0.52 -0.85
N ILE A 54 19.79 0.37 -1.22
CA ILE A 54 18.83 1.48 -1.28
C ILE A 54 18.36 1.93 0.11
N TYR A 55 18.03 0.99 1.00
CA TYR A 55 17.28 1.27 2.23
C TYR A 55 18.08 1.08 3.52
N ILE A 56 19.24 0.42 3.48
CA ILE A 56 20.09 0.16 4.63
C ILE A 56 21.40 0.95 4.44
N SER A 57 21.99 1.40 5.55
CA SER A 57 23.26 2.15 5.52
C SER A 57 24.37 1.40 4.76
N LYS A 58 25.33 2.15 4.24
CA LYS A 58 26.45 1.67 3.41
C LYS A 58 27.13 0.42 3.96
N THR A 59 27.55 -0.43 3.03
CA THR A 59 28.17 -1.74 3.26
C THR A 59 29.43 -1.61 4.11
N ASP A 60 29.62 -2.53 5.05
CA ASP A 60 30.82 -2.57 5.90
C ASP A 60 32.07 -2.77 5.01
N PRO A 61 33.15 -1.96 5.18
CA PRO A 61 34.41 -2.19 4.48
C PRO A 61 34.94 -3.62 4.57
N ASP A 62 34.67 -4.34 5.67
CA ASP A 62 35.08 -5.73 5.82
C ASP A 62 34.21 -6.69 4.97
N GLU A 63 32.91 -6.40 4.80
CA GLU A 63 32.04 -7.13 3.86
C GLU A 63 32.54 -6.95 2.41
N LEU A 64 32.98 -5.75 2.03
CA LEU A 64 33.53 -5.48 0.70
C LEU A 64 34.85 -6.23 0.46
N ARG A 65 35.71 -6.37 1.48
CA ARG A 65 36.93 -7.17 1.39
C ARG A 65 36.63 -8.66 1.19
N LEU A 66 35.62 -9.20 1.86
CA LEU A 66 35.16 -10.57 1.65
C LEU A 66 34.57 -10.74 0.23
N ALA A 67 33.84 -9.74 -0.26
CA ALA A 67 33.30 -9.75 -1.61
C ALA A 67 34.40 -9.75 -2.69
N THR A 68 35.55 -9.12 -2.46
CA THR A 68 36.71 -9.15 -3.38
C THR A 68 37.13 -10.58 -3.75
N ASN A 69 37.27 -11.47 -2.76
CA ASN A 69 37.61 -12.88 -3.03
C ASN A 69 36.53 -13.58 -3.86
N GLN A 70 35.25 -13.25 -3.63
CA GLN A 70 34.14 -13.81 -4.39
C GLN A 70 34.12 -13.31 -5.85
N VAL A 71 34.56 -12.06 -6.10
CA VAL A 71 34.70 -11.52 -7.46
C VAL A 71 35.68 -12.37 -8.26
N PHE A 72 36.86 -12.63 -7.71
CA PHE A 72 37.84 -13.46 -8.41
C PHE A 72 37.33 -14.88 -8.68
N GLN A 73 36.64 -15.51 -7.72
CA GLN A 73 36.03 -16.82 -7.95
C GLN A 73 34.96 -16.78 -9.06
N ASN A 74 34.15 -15.72 -9.13
CA ASN A 74 33.19 -15.53 -10.23
C ASN A 74 33.91 -15.38 -11.58
N VAL A 75 35.02 -14.64 -11.63
CA VAL A 75 35.85 -14.52 -12.85
C VAL A 75 36.41 -15.86 -13.29
N ARG A 76 36.91 -16.70 -12.37
CA ARG A 76 37.38 -18.06 -12.69
C ARG A 76 36.28 -18.91 -13.34
N VAL A 77 35.06 -18.87 -12.79
CA VAL A 77 33.90 -19.56 -13.37
C VAL A 77 33.56 -19.01 -14.76
N ILE A 78 33.57 -17.70 -14.94
CA ILE A 78 33.32 -17.07 -16.25
C ILE A 78 34.36 -17.54 -17.28
N PHE A 79 35.64 -17.51 -16.92
CA PHE A 79 36.74 -17.88 -17.83
C PHE A 79 36.69 -19.36 -18.19
N HIS A 80 36.35 -20.22 -17.23
CA HIS A 80 36.11 -21.64 -17.46
C HIS A 80 34.99 -21.89 -18.48
N GLU A 81 33.84 -21.22 -18.32
CA GLU A 81 32.70 -21.38 -19.24
C GLU A 81 32.95 -20.77 -20.62
N VAL A 82 33.67 -19.63 -20.68
CA VAL A 82 34.13 -19.05 -21.95
C VAL A 82 35.09 -20.01 -22.66
N ALA A 83 36.05 -20.59 -21.94
CA ALA A 83 37.02 -21.51 -22.52
C ALA A 83 36.35 -22.75 -23.12
N LYS A 84 35.41 -23.37 -22.39
CA LYS A 84 34.60 -24.49 -22.90
C LYS A 84 33.80 -24.09 -24.13
N ALA A 85 33.09 -22.96 -24.07
CA ALA A 85 32.28 -22.50 -25.19
C ALA A 85 33.12 -22.26 -26.44
N ILE A 86 34.34 -21.70 -26.32
CA ILE A 86 35.24 -21.50 -27.44
C ILE A 86 35.71 -22.84 -28.02
N LEU A 87 36.12 -23.78 -27.18
CA LEU A 87 36.58 -25.11 -27.59
C LEU A 87 35.48 -25.93 -28.28
N ASP A 88 34.22 -25.73 -27.89
CA ASP A 88 33.08 -26.44 -28.48
C ASP A 88 32.60 -25.81 -29.80
N LEU A 89 32.69 -24.48 -29.94
CA LEU A 89 32.13 -23.74 -31.07
C LEU A 89 33.14 -23.40 -32.17
N TYR A 90 34.41 -23.25 -31.81
CA TYR A 90 35.47 -22.79 -32.71
C TYR A 90 36.60 -23.81 -32.79
N ARG A 91 37.49 -23.55 -33.76
CA ARG A 91 38.81 -24.16 -33.79
C ARG A 91 39.81 -23.07 -33.35
N PRO A 92 40.27 -23.08 -32.09
CA PRO A 92 41.16 -22.03 -31.59
C PRO A 92 42.48 -21.98 -32.34
N SER A 93 43.15 -20.84 -32.27
CA SER A 93 44.57 -20.74 -32.64
C SER A 93 45.42 -21.71 -31.79
N PRO A 94 46.56 -22.23 -32.30
CA PRO A 94 47.43 -23.12 -31.53
C PRO A 94 47.90 -22.53 -30.20
N GLU A 95 48.13 -21.21 -30.17
CA GLU A 95 48.52 -20.44 -28.99
C GLU A 95 47.37 -20.36 -27.96
N ALA A 96 46.13 -20.10 -28.42
CA ALA A 96 44.97 -20.09 -27.51
C ALA A 96 44.59 -21.50 -27.03
N GLN A 97 44.81 -22.54 -27.84
CA GLN A 97 44.38 -23.91 -27.53
C GLN A 97 44.91 -24.42 -26.19
N GLU A 98 46.19 -24.18 -25.89
CA GLU A 98 46.82 -24.62 -24.64
C GLU A 98 46.19 -23.91 -23.42
N VAL A 99 46.09 -22.58 -23.50
CA VAL A 99 45.54 -21.76 -22.42
C VAL A 99 44.05 -22.07 -22.19
N LEU A 100 43.24 -22.13 -23.25
CA LEU A 100 41.82 -22.48 -23.17
C LEU A 100 41.62 -23.87 -22.56
N SER A 101 42.44 -24.84 -22.95
CA SER A 101 42.36 -26.19 -22.39
C SER A 101 42.63 -26.19 -20.88
N ARG A 102 43.65 -25.44 -20.43
CA ARG A 102 43.96 -25.26 -19.00
C ARG A 102 42.75 -24.74 -18.23
N PHE A 103 42.16 -23.62 -18.67
CA PHE A 103 41.00 -23.00 -18.02
C PHE A 103 39.73 -23.87 -18.09
N SER A 104 39.52 -24.62 -19.18
CA SER A 104 38.37 -25.52 -19.34
C SER A 104 38.37 -26.71 -18.37
N THR A 105 39.53 -27.01 -17.78
CA THR A 105 39.73 -28.12 -16.82
C THR A 105 40.03 -27.65 -15.40
N THR A 106 40.06 -26.35 -15.14
CA THR A 106 40.34 -25.77 -13.82
C THR A 106 39.37 -26.28 -12.75
N ASP A 107 39.91 -26.63 -11.58
CA ASP A 107 39.10 -26.97 -10.41
C ASP A 107 38.49 -25.70 -9.79
N LEU A 108 37.18 -25.55 -9.96
CA LEU A 108 36.41 -24.41 -9.46
C LEU A 108 36.11 -24.50 -7.96
N LEU A 109 36.45 -25.60 -7.29
CA LEU A 109 36.21 -25.79 -5.85
C LEU A 109 37.42 -25.40 -4.99
N GLU A 110 38.56 -25.06 -5.60
CA GLU A 110 39.76 -24.65 -4.89
C GLU A 110 39.58 -23.29 -4.21
N MET A 111 39.66 -23.28 -2.87
CA MET A 111 39.40 -22.10 -2.04
C MET A 111 40.67 -21.35 -1.59
N ASP A 112 41.80 -22.05 -1.47
CA ASP A 112 43.10 -21.48 -1.07
C ASP A 112 43.92 -21.15 -2.33
N VAL A 113 43.61 -20.01 -2.95
CA VAL A 113 44.22 -19.60 -4.22
C VAL A 113 45.15 -18.41 -4.02
N ASP A 114 46.35 -18.49 -4.59
CA ASP A 114 47.26 -17.34 -4.64
C ASP A 114 46.81 -16.35 -5.71
N TRP A 115 46.23 -15.24 -5.27
CA TRP A 115 45.71 -14.20 -6.15
C TRP A 115 46.77 -13.48 -6.99
N THR A 116 48.06 -13.58 -6.64
CA THR A 116 49.12 -13.03 -7.50
C THR A 116 49.29 -13.85 -8.77
N ILE A 117 49.32 -15.18 -8.65
CA ILE A 117 49.45 -16.13 -9.76
C ILE A 117 48.18 -16.14 -10.62
N GLU A 118 47.00 -16.06 -9.99
CA GLU A 118 45.73 -15.97 -10.73
C GLU A 118 45.61 -14.65 -11.50
N ARG A 119 46.11 -13.53 -10.99
CA ARG A 119 46.08 -12.26 -11.75
C ARG A 119 46.87 -12.34 -13.06
N GLU A 120 48.06 -12.94 -13.02
CA GLU A 120 48.86 -13.18 -14.24
C GLU A 120 48.11 -14.10 -15.22
N SER A 121 47.47 -15.15 -14.70
CA SER A 121 46.67 -16.08 -15.51
C SER A 121 45.42 -15.42 -16.11
N ILE A 122 44.75 -14.55 -15.35
CA ILE A 122 43.59 -13.77 -15.80
C ILE A 122 44.02 -12.79 -16.90
N GLU A 123 45.14 -12.11 -16.72
CA GLU A 123 45.70 -11.20 -17.72
C GLU A 123 46.01 -11.94 -19.02
N GLU A 124 46.73 -13.08 -18.95
CA GLU A 124 47.03 -13.94 -20.10
C GLU A 124 45.77 -14.35 -20.85
N PHE A 125 44.75 -14.86 -20.15
CA PHE A 125 43.49 -15.29 -20.76
C PHE A 125 42.73 -14.13 -21.42
N SER A 126 42.69 -12.96 -20.76
CA SER A 126 41.95 -11.79 -21.25
C SER A 126 42.58 -11.15 -22.51
N GLN A 127 43.86 -11.39 -22.75
CA GLN A 127 44.60 -10.87 -23.90
C GLN A 127 44.52 -11.76 -25.14
N LEU A 128 43.98 -12.98 -25.04
CA LEU A 128 43.81 -13.88 -26.17
C LEU A 128 42.81 -13.32 -27.19
N GLY A 129 43.23 -13.21 -28.45
CA GLY A 129 42.37 -12.73 -29.54
C GLY A 129 41.10 -13.55 -29.71
N ASP A 130 41.19 -14.89 -29.63
CA ASP A 130 40.04 -15.80 -29.68
C ASP A 130 39.00 -15.51 -28.57
N VAL A 131 39.48 -15.16 -27.36
CA VAL A 131 38.61 -14.83 -26.21
C VAL A 131 37.96 -13.47 -26.40
N GLN A 132 38.71 -12.46 -26.84
CA GLN A 132 38.17 -11.12 -27.12
C GLN A 132 37.10 -11.17 -28.22
N ASP A 133 37.38 -11.88 -29.31
CA ASP A 133 36.44 -12.11 -30.41
C ASP A 133 35.16 -12.81 -29.94
N PHE A 134 35.30 -13.85 -29.10
CA PHE A 134 34.17 -14.56 -28.53
C PHE A 134 33.34 -13.64 -27.63
N MET A 135 33.99 -12.92 -26.71
CA MET A 135 33.33 -11.98 -25.82
C MET A 135 32.76 -10.78 -26.55
N GLU A 136 33.16 -10.48 -27.79
CA GLU A 136 32.50 -9.46 -28.60
C GLU A 136 31.23 -10.01 -29.29
N LYS A 137 31.33 -11.19 -29.89
CA LYS A 137 30.29 -11.80 -30.74
C LYS A 137 29.21 -12.57 -29.95
N HIS A 138 29.55 -13.07 -28.76
CA HIS A 138 28.77 -14.06 -28.02
C HIS A 138 28.54 -13.71 -26.54
N LYS A 139 28.48 -12.41 -26.21
CA LYS A 139 28.25 -11.86 -24.85
C LYS A 139 27.11 -12.51 -24.07
N PHE A 140 26.06 -12.96 -24.76
CA PHE A 140 24.85 -13.55 -24.16
C PHE A 140 24.66 -15.02 -24.53
N TYR A 141 25.76 -15.71 -24.82
CA TYR A 141 25.72 -17.13 -25.14
C TYR A 141 25.16 -17.94 -23.97
N ARG A 142 24.32 -18.94 -24.28
CA ARG A 142 23.43 -19.59 -23.31
C ARG A 142 24.12 -20.26 -22.12
N THR A 143 25.40 -20.67 -22.26
CA THR A 143 26.17 -21.32 -21.18
C THR A 143 26.89 -20.32 -20.27
N LEU A 144 27.05 -19.06 -20.71
CA LEU A 144 27.75 -18.06 -19.93
C LEU A 144 26.91 -17.64 -18.70
N PRO A 145 27.56 -17.40 -17.55
CA PRO A 145 26.91 -16.75 -16.42
C PRO A 145 26.38 -15.36 -16.79
N ASP A 146 25.23 -14.97 -16.22
CA ASP A 146 24.59 -13.69 -16.51
C ASP A 146 25.43 -12.45 -16.12
N ASN A 147 26.39 -12.62 -15.21
CA ASN A 147 27.33 -11.58 -14.79
C ASN A 147 28.64 -11.56 -15.62
N ALA A 148 28.77 -12.40 -16.65
CA ALA A 148 29.98 -12.51 -17.46
C ALA A 148 30.36 -11.19 -18.14
N THR A 149 29.41 -10.54 -18.82
CA THR A 149 29.63 -9.27 -19.51
C THR A 149 30.09 -8.18 -18.53
N TYR A 150 29.45 -8.09 -17.36
CA TYR A 150 29.81 -7.11 -16.33
C TYR A 150 31.24 -7.31 -15.85
N PHE A 151 31.61 -8.52 -15.42
CA PHE A 151 32.95 -8.76 -14.88
C PHE A 151 34.03 -8.73 -15.96
N TRP A 152 33.70 -9.06 -17.21
CA TRP A 152 34.59 -8.89 -18.36
C TRP A 152 35.02 -7.44 -18.54
N GLU A 153 34.08 -6.49 -18.47
CA GLU A 153 34.38 -5.06 -18.54
C GLU A 153 35.16 -4.55 -17.32
N ARG A 154 35.08 -5.27 -16.19
CA ARG A 154 35.79 -4.95 -14.94
C ARG A 154 37.19 -5.56 -14.85
N ILE A 155 37.60 -6.45 -15.76
CA ILE A 155 38.91 -7.12 -15.73
C ILE A 155 40.08 -6.13 -15.55
N PRO A 156 40.16 -4.99 -16.26
CA PRO A 156 41.26 -4.04 -16.05
C PRO A 156 41.37 -3.53 -14.61
N ALA A 157 40.25 -3.28 -13.93
CA ALA A 157 40.22 -2.86 -12.54
C ALA A 157 40.55 -4.02 -11.57
N ILE A 158 40.11 -5.24 -11.89
CA ILE A 158 40.34 -6.45 -11.08
C ILE A 158 41.84 -6.83 -11.05
N LEU A 159 42.56 -6.54 -12.14
CA LEU A 159 44.00 -6.76 -12.25
C LEU A 159 44.84 -5.76 -11.42
N GLU A 160 44.27 -4.65 -10.96
CA GLU A 160 44.97 -3.69 -10.09
C GLU A 160 45.35 -4.33 -8.75
N SER A 161 46.57 -4.08 -8.28
CA SER A 161 47.12 -4.76 -7.10
C SER A 161 46.33 -4.51 -5.81
N ASN A 162 45.73 -3.31 -5.70
CA ASN A 162 44.92 -2.82 -4.59
C ASN A 162 43.39 -2.91 -4.84
N PHE A 163 42.95 -3.74 -5.80
CA PHE A 163 41.53 -3.91 -6.09
C PHE A 163 40.71 -4.28 -4.85
N VAL A 164 39.60 -3.56 -4.63
CA VAL A 164 38.58 -3.87 -3.63
C VAL A 164 37.22 -3.81 -4.33
N ALA A 165 36.38 -4.81 -4.10
CA ALA A 165 35.05 -4.86 -4.68
C ALA A 165 34.22 -3.62 -4.30
N SER A 166 33.52 -3.06 -5.28
CA SER A 166 32.53 -2.02 -5.07
C SER A 166 31.18 -2.63 -4.62
N GLU A 167 30.27 -1.77 -4.15
CA GLU A 167 28.90 -2.20 -3.87
C GLU A 167 28.21 -2.73 -5.14
N GLN A 168 28.49 -2.15 -6.31
CA GLN A 168 27.96 -2.63 -7.59
C GLN A 168 28.52 -4.01 -7.98
N ASP A 169 29.80 -4.26 -7.69
CA ASP A 169 30.40 -5.60 -7.90
C ASP A 169 29.66 -6.63 -7.03
N THR A 170 29.31 -6.24 -5.79
CA THR A 170 28.60 -7.11 -4.84
C THR A 170 27.21 -7.52 -5.34
N VAL A 171 26.48 -6.60 -5.97
CA VAL A 171 25.16 -6.87 -6.59
C VAL A 171 25.28 -7.91 -7.72
N HIS A 172 26.37 -7.87 -8.50
CA HIS A 172 26.63 -8.80 -9.61
C HIS A 172 27.23 -10.15 -9.20
N LEU A 173 27.67 -10.32 -7.95
CA LEU A 173 28.19 -11.59 -7.46
C LEU A 173 27.12 -12.70 -7.50
N ARG A 174 27.46 -13.81 -8.16
CA ARG A 174 26.66 -15.02 -8.21
C ARG A 174 27.14 -15.97 -7.10
N THR A 175 26.39 -16.01 -6.00
CA THR A 175 26.63 -16.91 -4.87
C THR A 175 25.38 -17.74 -4.62
N PRO A 176 25.46 -19.08 -4.56
CA PRO A 176 24.31 -19.92 -4.22
C PRO A 176 23.78 -19.59 -2.82
N THR A 177 22.48 -19.33 -2.73
CA THR A 177 21.80 -19.03 -1.47
C THR A 177 21.30 -20.31 -0.81
N TYR A 178 21.79 -20.59 0.40
CA TYR A 178 21.41 -21.75 1.20
C TYR A 178 20.65 -21.31 2.45
N GLY A 179 19.54 -21.98 2.75
CA GLY A 179 18.74 -21.66 3.92
C GLY A 179 17.87 -20.41 3.73
N ILE A 180 17.64 -19.71 4.84
CA ILE A 180 16.71 -18.58 4.96
C ILE A 180 17.51 -17.39 5.48
N HIS A 181 17.49 -16.29 4.72
CA HIS A 181 18.11 -15.03 5.10
C HIS A 181 17.04 -13.94 5.24
N GLU A 182 17.24 -13.01 6.17
CA GLU A 182 16.32 -11.89 6.35
C GLU A 182 17.06 -10.56 6.42
N ILE A 183 16.43 -9.52 5.86
CA ILE A 183 16.83 -8.13 6.07
C ILE A 183 15.65 -7.35 6.61
N LYS A 184 15.94 -6.32 7.42
CA LYS A 184 14.94 -5.42 7.99
C LYS A 184 15.31 -3.99 7.65
N PHE A 185 14.35 -3.24 7.16
CA PHE A 185 14.54 -1.83 6.85
C PHE A 185 13.25 -1.05 7.05
N LYS A 186 13.37 0.25 7.28
CA LYS A 186 12.22 1.14 7.44
C LYS A 186 11.72 1.56 6.06
N PHE A 187 10.41 1.47 5.84
CA PHE A 187 9.77 1.92 4.61
C PHE A 187 8.49 2.69 4.97
N LYS A 188 8.45 3.97 4.63
CA LYS A 188 7.38 4.91 5.04
C LYS A 188 7.14 4.84 6.57
N LEU A 189 5.91 4.55 7.00
CA LEU A 189 5.49 4.47 8.40
C LEU A 189 5.72 3.09 9.04
N GLY A 190 6.14 2.08 8.26
CA GLY A 190 6.28 0.69 8.71
C GLY A 190 7.71 0.17 8.66
N ASN A 191 7.90 -1.02 9.24
CA ASN A 191 9.13 -1.80 9.10
C ASN A 191 8.88 -2.94 8.11
N ILE A 192 9.74 -3.10 7.12
CA ILE A 192 9.70 -4.25 6.21
C ILE A 192 10.69 -5.29 6.70
N ARG A 193 10.22 -6.53 6.79
CA ARG A 193 11.04 -7.73 6.95
C ARG A 193 10.99 -8.52 5.66
N LEU A 194 12.07 -8.45 4.90
CA LEU A 194 12.23 -9.14 3.62
C LEU A 194 12.96 -10.46 3.84
N ILE A 195 12.37 -11.56 3.38
CA ILE A 195 12.91 -12.91 3.58
C ILE A 195 13.31 -13.50 2.24
N ASP A 196 14.60 -13.82 2.10
CA ASP A 196 15.17 -14.52 0.95
C ASP A 196 15.37 -15.99 1.28
N VAL A 197 15.04 -16.87 0.34
CA VAL A 197 15.19 -18.31 0.48
C VAL A 197 15.83 -18.93 -0.76
N GLY A 198 16.59 -20.00 -0.55
CA GLY A 198 17.20 -20.76 -1.64
C GLY A 198 16.16 -21.23 -2.68
N GLY A 199 16.44 -20.98 -3.96
CA GLY A 199 15.53 -21.32 -5.08
C GLY A 199 15.71 -22.73 -5.68
N GLN A 200 16.80 -23.40 -5.31
CA GLN A 200 17.14 -24.76 -5.74
C GLN A 200 16.13 -25.78 -5.21
N ARG A 201 15.87 -26.89 -5.92
CA ARG A 201 14.83 -27.85 -5.52
C ARG A 201 15.08 -28.44 -4.13
N ALA A 202 16.35 -28.67 -3.77
CA ALA A 202 16.74 -29.16 -2.44
C ALA A 202 16.39 -28.19 -1.29
N GLU A 203 16.32 -26.90 -1.58
CA GLU A 203 16.07 -25.84 -0.58
C GLU A 203 14.58 -25.54 -0.39
N ARG A 204 13.73 -25.86 -1.38
CA ARG A 204 12.28 -25.54 -1.36
C ARG A 204 11.52 -26.15 -0.18
N ARG A 205 11.98 -27.29 0.33
CA ARG A 205 11.40 -27.91 1.55
C ARG A 205 11.45 -27.01 2.79
N LYS A 206 12.40 -26.06 2.84
CA LYS A 206 12.57 -25.12 3.95
C LYS A 206 11.60 -23.94 3.89
N TRP A 207 10.96 -23.69 2.74
CA TRP A 207 10.10 -22.52 2.52
C TRP A 207 8.90 -22.46 3.46
N ILE A 208 8.35 -23.63 3.83
CA ILE A 208 7.18 -23.72 4.71
C ILE A 208 7.41 -23.06 6.08
N HIS A 209 8.66 -23.03 6.56
CA HIS A 209 9.03 -22.36 7.82
C HIS A 209 8.89 -20.84 7.78
N CYS A 210 8.71 -20.26 6.58
CA CYS A 210 8.58 -18.82 6.39
C CYS A 210 7.14 -18.38 6.10
N PHE A 211 6.19 -19.29 5.86
CA PHE A 211 4.87 -18.95 5.31
C PHE A 211 3.90 -18.33 6.33
N GLU A 212 4.15 -18.46 7.63
CA GLU A 212 3.28 -17.88 8.66
C GLU A 212 3.33 -16.35 8.65
N GLY A 213 2.16 -15.70 8.65
CA GLY A 213 2.06 -14.24 8.78
C GLY A 213 2.69 -13.45 7.63
N VAL A 214 2.80 -14.03 6.43
CA VAL A 214 3.34 -13.33 5.24
C VAL A 214 2.29 -12.35 4.72
N THR A 215 2.65 -11.06 4.67
CA THR A 215 1.82 -10.01 4.08
C THR A 215 1.79 -10.14 2.56
N ALA A 216 2.94 -10.33 1.94
CA ALA A 216 3.02 -10.46 0.48
C ALA A 216 4.10 -11.44 0.04
N VAL A 217 3.82 -12.14 -1.05
CA VAL A 217 4.78 -12.97 -1.78
C VAL A 217 5.30 -12.16 -2.96
N MET A 218 6.60 -12.03 -3.08
CA MET A 218 7.27 -11.48 -4.25
C MET A 218 7.92 -12.63 -5.02
N PHE A 219 7.24 -13.07 -6.07
CA PHE A 219 7.75 -14.14 -6.92
C PHE A 219 8.63 -13.57 -8.02
N VAL A 220 9.87 -14.05 -8.14
CA VAL A 220 10.86 -13.57 -9.10
C VAL A 220 11.15 -14.67 -10.12
N ALA A 221 10.95 -14.36 -11.40
CA ALA A 221 11.23 -15.25 -12.53
C ALA A 221 12.21 -14.58 -13.50
N SER A 222 13.17 -15.34 -14.05
CA SER A 222 14.10 -14.82 -15.07
C SER A 222 13.48 -14.92 -16.47
N MET A 223 13.31 -13.78 -17.14
CA MET A 223 12.88 -13.74 -18.53
C MET A 223 13.95 -14.28 -19.48
N ALA A 224 15.23 -13.99 -19.23
CA ALA A 224 16.35 -14.39 -20.07
C ALA A 224 16.62 -15.91 -20.12
N SER A 225 15.94 -16.70 -19.28
CA SER A 225 16.11 -18.14 -19.14
C SER A 225 15.25 -18.99 -20.09
N TYR A 226 14.54 -18.37 -21.05
CA TYR A 226 13.62 -19.06 -21.97
C TYR A 226 14.28 -20.12 -22.86
N ASP A 227 15.58 -20.05 -23.10
CA ASP A 227 16.36 -20.98 -23.93
C ASP A 227 17.40 -21.79 -23.13
N GLN A 228 17.29 -21.76 -21.79
CA GLN A 228 18.19 -22.47 -20.88
C GLN A 228 17.53 -23.69 -20.24
N GLU A 229 18.35 -24.67 -19.90
CA GLU A 229 17.95 -25.89 -19.16
C GLU A 229 18.39 -25.80 -17.70
N LEU A 230 17.70 -26.50 -16.80
CA LEU A 230 18.08 -26.54 -15.38
C LEU A 230 19.44 -27.22 -15.19
N GLU A 231 20.28 -26.67 -14.30
CA GLU A 231 21.52 -27.33 -13.86
C GLU A 231 21.23 -28.69 -13.21
N GLU A 232 20.14 -28.79 -12.45
CA GLU A 232 19.71 -30.03 -11.80
C GLU A 232 19.07 -31.04 -12.77
N CYS A 233 18.63 -30.60 -13.96
CA CYS A 233 17.91 -31.44 -14.93
C CYS A 233 17.96 -30.87 -16.35
N ALA A 234 18.88 -31.40 -17.17
CA ALA A 234 19.12 -30.96 -18.54
C ALA A 234 17.94 -31.15 -19.52
N THR A 235 16.84 -31.78 -19.13
CA THR A 235 15.66 -31.96 -20.02
C THR A 235 14.57 -30.92 -19.78
N THR A 236 14.68 -30.13 -18.70
CA THR A 236 13.63 -29.20 -18.28
C THR A 236 14.07 -27.77 -18.57
N ASN A 237 13.26 -27.05 -19.34
CA ASN A 237 13.44 -25.62 -19.60
C ASN A 237 13.28 -24.80 -18.31
N ARG A 238 14.20 -23.85 -18.06
CA ARG A 238 14.22 -23.04 -16.83
C ARG A 238 12.97 -22.17 -16.67
N LEU A 239 12.52 -21.51 -17.74
CA LEU A 239 11.33 -20.68 -17.70
C LEU A 239 10.06 -21.52 -17.47
N ALA A 240 9.96 -22.69 -18.09
CA ALA A 240 8.85 -23.62 -17.87
C ALA A 240 8.77 -24.10 -16.40
N GLU A 241 9.91 -24.42 -15.78
CA GLU A 241 9.98 -24.72 -14.35
C GLU A 241 9.52 -23.53 -13.49
N ALA A 242 9.95 -22.31 -13.83
CA ALA A 242 9.54 -21.10 -13.11
C ALA A 242 8.03 -20.86 -13.17
N ILE A 243 7.40 -21.10 -14.33
CA ILE A 243 5.94 -21.02 -14.50
C ILE A 243 5.24 -22.09 -13.65
N SER A 244 5.73 -23.34 -13.67
CA SER A 244 5.15 -24.41 -12.86
C SER A 244 5.22 -24.09 -11.37
N LEU A 245 6.39 -23.64 -10.89
CA LEU A 245 6.62 -23.27 -9.51
C LEU A 245 5.77 -22.05 -9.09
N PHE A 246 5.59 -21.07 -9.98
CA PHE A 246 4.72 -19.93 -9.74
C PHE A 246 3.30 -20.36 -9.41
N PHE A 247 2.70 -21.24 -10.22
CA PHE A 247 1.33 -21.70 -9.97
C PHE A 247 1.22 -22.58 -8.73
N GLU A 248 2.25 -23.36 -8.39
CA GLU A 248 2.32 -24.13 -7.14
C GLU A 248 2.28 -23.19 -5.92
N VAL A 249 3.13 -22.15 -5.93
CA VAL A 249 3.18 -21.14 -4.86
C VAL A 249 1.90 -20.33 -4.80
N PHE A 250 1.37 -19.91 -5.95
CA PHE A 250 0.15 -19.12 -6.04
C PHE A 250 -1.05 -19.88 -5.45
N ARG A 251 -1.17 -21.19 -5.72
CA ARG A 251 -2.26 -22.04 -5.22
C ARG A 251 -2.02 -22.58 -3.80
N ASN A 252 -0.91 -22.21 -3.17
CA ASN A 252 -0.58 -22.71 -1.84
C ASN A 252 -1.54 -22.13 -0.77
N ARG A 253 -2.24 -23.02 -0.06
CA ARG A 253 -3.23 -22.65 0.97
C ARG A 253 -2.68 -21.76 2.09
N TRP A 254 -1.39 -21.90 2.42
CA TRP A 254 -0.76 -21.13 3.50
C TRP A 254 -0.49 -19.68 3.09
N LEU A 255 -0.44 -19.42 1.78
CA LEU A 255 -0.21 -18.09 1.20
C LEU A 255 -1.50 -17.51 0.61
N ALA A 256 -2.64 -18.18 0.74
CA ALA A 256 -3.89 -17.82 0.07
C ALA A 256 -4.39 -16.41 0.43
N ALA A 257 -4.10 -15.93 1.64
CA ALA A 257 -4.45 -14.59 2.09
C ALA A 257 -3.43 -13.51 1.68
N SER A 258 -2.17 -13.91 1.43
CA SER A 258 -1.08 -12.97 1.12
C SER A 258 -1.27 -12.30 -0.24
N GLY A 259 -0.88 -11.02 -0.31
CA GLY A 259 -0.73 -10.30 -1.57
C GLY A 259 0.31 -10.97 -2.46
N PHE A 260 0.22 -10.80 -3.78
CA PHE A 260 1.08 -11.54 -4.71
C PHE A 260 1.66 -10.66 -5.80
N LEU A 261 2.98 -10.51 -5.82
CA LEU A 261 3.71 -9.76 -6.83
C LEU A 261 4.50 -10.71 -7.71
N LEU A 262 4.54 -10.44 -9.01
CA LEU A 262 5.37 -11.15 -9.98
C LEU A 262 6.41 -10.19 -10.57
N PHE A 263 7.68 -10.47 -10.34
CA PHE A 263 8.80 -9.76 -10.94
C PHE A 263 9.36 -10.61 -12.08
N LEU A 264 9.13 -10.15 -13.30
CA LEU A 264 9.71 -10.69 -14.52
C LEU A 264 11.07 -10.02 -14.73
N ASN A 265 12.09 -10.66 -14.16
CA ASN A 265 13.42 -10.11 -13.96
C ASN A 265 14.38 -10.43 -15.12
N LYS A 266 15.51 -9.73 -15.16
CA LYS A 266 16.55 -9.83 -16.21
C LYS A 266 16.02 -9.41 -17.58
N PHE A 267 15.22 -8.34 -17.59
CA PHE A 267 14.62 -7.79 -18.81
C PHE A 267 15.67 -7.24 -19.78
N ASP A 268 16.75 -6.65 -19.25
CA ASP A 268 17.94 -6.19 -19.97
C ASP A 268 18.64 -7.31 -20.76
N LEU A 269 18.85 -8.45 -20.12
CA LEU A 269 19.45 -9.63 -20.76
C LEU A 269 18.50 -10.23 -21.79
N PHE A 270 17.20 -10.25 -21.47
CA PHE A 270 16.16 -10.73 -22.37
C PHE A 270 16.10 -9.92 -23.67
N GLU A 271 16.10 -8.59 -23.56
CA GLU A 271 16.13 -7.65 -24.69
C GLU A 271 17.29 -7.95 -25.63
N SER A 272 18.48 -8.10 -25.08
CA SER A 272 19.70 -8.36 -25.85
C SER A 272 19.68 -9.73 -26.55
N LYS A 273 19.04 -10.73 -25.93
CA LYS A 273 19.09 -12.13 -26.36
C LYS A 273 18.11 -12.47 -27.48
N ILE A 274 16.92 -11.85 -27.51
CA ILE A 274 15.87 -12.11 -28.52
C ILE A 274 16.36 -11.94 -29.96
N ALA A 275 17.30 -11.03 -30.19
CA ALA A 275 17.84 -10.76 -31.52
C ALA A 275 18.55 -11.99 -32.14
N PHE A 276 19.14 -12.85 -31.30
CA PHE A 276 19.98 -13.97 -31.73
C PHE A 276 19.40 -15.35 -31.37
N SER A 277 18.60 -15.44 -30.29
CA SER A 277 17.90 -16.65 -29.84
C SER A 277 16.38 -16.44 -29.92
N PRO A 278 15.72 -16.74 -31.05
CA PRO A 278 14.29 -16.47 -31.20
C PRO A 278 13.44 -17.38 -30.30
N ILE A 279 12.51 -16.79 -29.53
CA ILE A 279 11.63 -17.52 -28.59
C ILE A 279 10.83 -18.63 -29.27
N SER A 280 10.43 -18.44 -30.53
CA SER A 280 9.66 -19.42 -31.30
C SER A 280 10.34 -20.78 -31.42
N SER A 281 11.67 -20.85 -31.27
CA SER A 281 12.42 -22.10 -31.24
C SER A 281 12.15 -22.95 -30.00
N PHE A 282 11.74 -22.31 -28.90
CA PHE A 282 11.51 -22.94 -27.59
C PHE A 282 10.03 -22.97 -27.21
N TYR A 283 9.25 -22.01 -27.70
CA TYR A 283 7.81 -21.88 -27.49
C TYR A 283 7.11 -21.80 -28.85
N PRO A 284 6.73 -22.94 -29.46
CA PRO A 284 6.14 -22.99 -30.81
C PRO A 284 4.82 -22.23 -30.97
N ASN A 285 4.11 -21.99 -29.87
CA ASN A 285 2.83 -21.26 -29.87
C ASN A 285 3.02 -19.72 -29.96
N TYR A 286 4.27 -19.24 -29.98
CA TYR A 286 4.57 -17.82 -30.11
C TYR A 286 4.72 -17.41 -31.58
N ASP A 287 3.91 -16.44 -32.02
CA ASP A 287 3.87 -15.94 -33.40
C ASP A 287 4.34 -14.47 -33.55
N GLY A 288 4.78 -13.85 -32.45
CA GLY A 288 5.14 -12.42 -32.42
C GLY A 288 6.48 -12.06 -33.08
N GLY A 289 7.22 -13.03 -33.60
CA GLY A 289 8.53 -12.82 -34.25
C GLY A 289 9.58 -12.28 -33.27
N ARG A 290 10.56 -11.49 -33.77
CA ARG A 290 11.64 -10.92 -32.92
C ARG A 290 11.26 -9.61 -32.22
N ASN A 291 9.98 -9.27 -32.12
CA ASN A 291 9.54 -8.04 -31.47
C ASN A 291 9.62 -8.20 -29.94
N ILE A 292 10.40 -7.35 -29.27
CA ILE A 292 10.60 -7.42 -27.81
C ILE A 292 9.30 -7.26 -27.02
N HIS A 293 8.44 -6.31 -27.39
CA HIS A 293 7.20 -6.05 -26.66
C HIS A 293 6.25 -7.25 -26.76
N LYS A 294 6.05 -7.79 -27.96
CA LYS A 294 5.24 -9.01 -28.15
C LYS A 294 5.81 -10.21 -27.40
N ALA A 295 7.13 -10.34 -27.38
CA ALA A 295 7.82 -11.40 -26.67
C ALA A 295 7.68 -11.26 -25.14
N ALA A 296 7.79 -10.04 -24.62
CA ALA A 296 7.59 -9.72 -23.21
C ALA A 296 6.13 -9.97 -22.79
N ASP A 297 5.16 -9.50 -23.58
CA ASP A 297 3.74 -9.74 -23.38
C ASP A 297 3.42 -11.24 -23.40
N PHE A 298 4.00 -11.99 -24.34
CA PHE A 298 3.84 -13.44 -24.39
C PHE A 298 4.33 -14.12 -23.09
N ILE A 299 5.54 -13.78 -22.60
CA ILE A 299 6.05 -14.34 -21.34
C ILE A 299 5.16 -13.92 -20.17
N HIS A 300 4.73 -12.66 -20.12
CA HIS A 300 3.80 -12.17 -19.11
C HIS A 300 2.50 -13.01 -19.10
N ASP A 301 1.93 -13.26 -20.26
CA ASP A 301 0.68 -14.01 -20.42
C ASP A 301 0.80 -15.47 -19.98
N LEU A 302 1.98 -16.09 -20.15
CA LEU A 302 2.24 -17.44 -19.62
C LEU A 302 2.04 -17.55 -18.11
N PHE A 303 2.30 -16.47 -17.36
CA PHE A 303 2.09 -16.41 -15.91
C PHE A 303 0.68 -15.97 -15.53
N THR A 304 0.03 -15.11 -16.32
CA THR A 304 -1.20 -14.41 -15.89
C THR A 304 -2.49 -15.03 -16.43
N MET A 305 -2.49 -15.62 -17.63
CA MET A 305 -3.73 -16.09 -18.30
C MET A 305 -4.50 -17.16 -17.52
N LYS A 306 -3.83 -17.91 -16.63
CA LYS A 306 -4.45 -18.98 -15.83
C LYS A 306 -4.92 -18.51 -14.45
N ILE A 307 -4.78 -17.22 -14.12
CA ILE A 307 -5.22 -16.66 -12.85
C ILE A 307 -6.64 -16.10 -13.01
N PRO A 308 -7.60 -16.53 -12.19
CA PRO A 308 -8.95 -15.95 -12.20
C PRO A 308 -8.93 -14.44 -11.86
N PRO A 309 -9.75 -13.61 -12.51
CA PRO A 309 -9.83 -12.17 -12.19
C PRO A 309 -10.12 -11.89 -10.71
N ASP A 310 -11.02 -12.66 -10.10
CA ASP A 310 -11.35 -12.54 -8.67
C ASP A 310 -10.14 -12.80 -7.77
N ASP A 311 -9.28 -13.75 -8.14
CA ASP A 311 -8.04 -14.02 -7.41
C ASP A 311 -6.98 -12.95 -7.63
N MET A 312 -6.95 -12.33 -8.82
CA MET A 312 -6.08 -11.18 -9.08
C MET A 312 -6.46 -10.00 -8.18
N GLU A 313 -7.74 -9.66 -8.10
CA GLU A 313 -8.24 -8.57 -7.27
C GLU A 313 -8.01 -8.88 -5.77
N ARG A 314 -8.47 -10.05 -5.31
CA ARG A 314 -8.41 -10.46 -3.91
C ARG A 314 -6.99 -10.52 -3.36
N ARG A 315 -6.00 -10.78 -4.21
CA ARG A 315 -4.58 -10.86 -3.81
C ARG A 315 -3.76 -9.66 -4.24
N GLY A 316 -4.38 -8.60 -4.78
CA GLY A 316 -3.67 -7.44 -5.34
C GLY A 316 -2.55 -7.88 -6.28
N PHE A 317 -2.87 -8.77 -7.23
CA PHE A 317 -1.89 -9.36 -8.12
C PHE A 317 -1.37 -8.33 -9.12
N HIS A 318 -0.05 -8.11 -9.11
CA HIS A 318 0.62 -7.25 -10.07
C HIS A 318 1.90 -7.89 -10.61
N ALA A 319 2.09 -7.76 -11.92
CA ALA A 319 3.30 -8.18 -12.61
C ALA A 319 4.10 -6.96 -13.07
N HIS A 320 5.41 -7.00 -12.88
CA HIS A 320 6.33 -5.93 -13.25
C HIS A 320 7.54 -6.51 -13.97
N PHE A 321 7.97 -5.84 -15.04
CA PHE A 321 9.27 -6.08 -15.66
C PHE A 321 10.36 -5.41 -14.82
N THR A 322 11.39 -6.17 -14.47
CA THR A 322 12.46 -5.68 -13.60
C THR A 322 13.86 -6.00 -14.11
N THR A 323 14.79 -5.14 -13.72
CA THR A 323 16.24 -5.37 -13.87
C THR A 323 16.86 -5.24 -12.49
N ALA A 324 17.08 -6.37 -11.80
CA ALA A 324 17.52 -6.38 -10.41
C ALA A 324 18.85 -5.67 -10.12
N VAL A 325 19.69 -5.48 -11.14
CA VAL A 325 20.97 -4.78 -11.05
C VAL A 325 20.85 -3.25 -11.19
N ASP A 326 19.67 -2.77 -11.58
CA ASP A 326 19.35 -1.34 -11.74
C ASP A 326 18.68 -0.81 -10.44
N PRO A 327 19.35 0.09 -9.69
CA PRO A 327 18.80 0.67 -8.46
C PRO A 327 17.51 1.45 -8.69
N GLU A 328 17.41 2.23 -9.77
CA GLU A 328 16.28 3.12 -10.02
C GLU A 328 15.04 2.31 -10.39
N ASN A 329 15.21 1.30 -11.26
CA ASN A 329 14.13 0.41 -11.64
C ASN A 329 13.56 -0.35 -10.43
N ILE A 330 14.43 -0.94 -9.59
CA ILE A 330 13.98 -1.69 -8.42
C ILE A 330 13.34 -0.78 -7.36
N ASP A 331 13.89 0.40 -7.09
CA ASP A 331 13.28 1.34 -6.15
C ASP A 331 11.89 1.79 -6.60
N PHE A 332 11.74 2.14 -7.88
CA PHE A 332 10.47 2.55 -8.45
C PHE A 332 9.41 1.43 -8.40
N VAL A 333 9.76 0.24 -8.91
CA VAL A 333 8.83 -0.90 -8.94
C VAL A 333 8.46 -1.34 -7.53
N PHE A 334 9.41 -1.38 -6.61
CA PHE A 334 9.15 -1.75 -5.22
C PHE A 334 8.24 -0.76 -4.52
N LYS A 335 8.48 0.56 -4.68
CA LYS A 335 7.59 1.59 -4.12
C LYS A 335 6.17 1.45 -4.65
N GLY A 336 5.99 1.33 -5.96
CA GLY A 336 4.67 1.15 -6.57
C GLY A 336 3.95 -0.10 -6.07
N ALA A 337 4.65 -1.24 -6.04
CA ALA A 337 4.08 -2.51 -5.58
C ALA A 337 3.72 -2.48 -4.08
N MET A 338 4.58 -1.89 -3.25
CA MET A 338 4.33 -1.73 -1.82
C MET A 338 3.19 -0.76 -1.54
N ASP A 339 3.07 0.31 -2.30
CA ASP A 339 1.98 1.28 -2.14
C ASP A 339 0.64 0.62 -2.40
N ILE A 340 0.53 -0.22 -3.43
CA ILE A 340 -0.67 -1.00 -3.67
C ILE A 340 -0.96 -1.90 -2.47
N ILE A 341 -0.01 -2.71 -2.01
CA ILE A 341 -0.25 -3.68 -0.92
C ILE A 341 -0.61 -2.99 0.40
N LEU A 342 0.04 -1.87 0.74
CA LEU A 342 -0.14 -1.16 2.00
C LEU A 342 -1.38 -0.27 2.01
N ASN A 343 -1.73 0.32 0.87
CA ASN A 343 -2.94 1.13 0.75
C ASN A 343 -4.19 0.25 0.74
N THR A 344 -4.11 -0.95 0.17
CA THR A 344 -5.28 -1.85 -0.01
C THR A 344 -5.67 -2.65 1.23
N ASP A 345 -4.81 -2.73 2.26
CA ASP A 345 -5.07 -3.47 3.51
C ASP A 345 -5.50 -4.95 3.28
N LEU A 346 -4.97 -5.60 2.23
CA LEU A 346 -5.42 -6.95 1.77
C LEU A 346 -5.44 -8.03 2.87
N ASN A 347 -4.55 -7.93 3.86
CA ASN A 347 -4.43 -8.91 4.94
C ASN A 347 -5.05 -8.48 6.26
N LYS A 348 -5.61 -7.27 6.34
CA LYS A 348 -6.15 -6.77 7.59
C LYS A 348 -7.44 -7.52 7.91
N ARG A 349 -7.59 -7.93 9.17
CA ARG A 349 -8.80 -8.59 9.68
C ARG A 349 -9.41 -7.70 10.75
N VAL A 350 -10.73 -7.72 10.80
CA VAL A 350 -11.51 -7.03 11.83
C VAL A 350 -12.10 -8.06 12.79
N TYR A 351 -12.19 -7.68 14.06
CA TYR A 351 -12.85 -8.48 15.09
C TYR A 351 -14.03 -7.69 15.62
N ASN A 352 -15.20 -8.31 15.58
CA ASN A 352 -16.43 -7.62 15.93
C ASN A 352 -16.46 -7.31 17.43
N HIS A 353 -16.70 -6.06 17.78
CA HIS A 353 -17.02 -5.64 19.14
C HIS A 353 -17.92 -4.39 19.10
N ARG A 354 -18.63 -4.15 20.19
CA ARG A 354 -19.66 -3.11 20.26
C ARG A 354 -19.63 -2.46 21.64
N PRO A 355 -19.94 -1.16 21.75
CA PRO A 355 -19.93 -0.46 23.03
C PRO A 355 -21.21 -0.70 23.84
N GLY A 356 -22.15 -1.49 23.31
CA GLY A 356 -23.43 -1.77 23.94
C GLY A 356 -24.46 -2.27 22.93
N LYS A 357 -25.74 -2.11 23.27
CA LYS A 357 -26.84 -2.52 22.40
C LYS A 357 -26.96 -1.55 21.22
N CYS A 358 -26.71 -2.06 20.02
CA CYS A 358 -26.85 -1.34 18.76
C CYS A 358 -28.08 -1.81 17.97
N GLN A 359 -28.72 -0.87 17.29
CA GLN A 359 -29.94 -1.11 16.50
C GLN A 359 -29.99 -0.18 15.29
N ILE A 360 -30.55 -0.69 14.19
CA ILE A 360 -30.73 0.08 12.97
C ILE A 360 -31.88 1.08 13.18
N VAL A 361 -31.66 2.33 12.79
CA VAL A 361 -32.67 3.39 12.81
C VAL A 361 -33.56 3.24 11.58
N GLU A 362 -34.88 3.27 11.80
CA GLU A 362 -35.85 3.13 10.70
C GLU A 362 -35.89 4.39 9.83
N GLY A 363 -36.13 4.21 8.52
CA GLY A 363 -36.40 5.31 7.57
C GLY A 363 -35.23 5.69 6.68
N ILE A 364 -33.99 5.40 7.07
CA ILE A 364 -32.80 5.66 6.24
C ILE A 364 -32.44 4.41 5.46
N LEU A 365 -32.50 4.50 4.13
CA LEU A 365 -32.28 3.35 3.25
C LEU A 365 -31.07 3.45 2.31
N HIS A 366 -30.57 4.67 2.08
CA HIS A 366 -29.58 4.96 1.05
C HIS A 366 -28.34 5.64 1.65
N GLY A 367 -27.90 5.14 2.80
CA GLY A 367 -26.75 5.68 3.52
C GLY A 367 -27.10 6.79 4.50
N ALA A 368 -26.23 6.96 5.47
CA ALA A 368 -26.16 8.01 6.47
C ALA A 368 -24.72 8.55 6.45
N GLU A 369 -24.32 9.14 5.33
CA GLU A 369 -22.93 9.55 5.06
C GLU A 369 -22.39 10.44 6.17
N HIS A 370 -23.09 11.56 6.39
CA HIS A 370 -22.74 12.54 7.39
C HIS A 370 -23.85 12.67 8.44
N ILE A 371 -23.44 12.80 9.70
CA ILE A 371 -24.33 13.03 10.84
C ILE A 371 -23.92 14.35 11.48
N GLU A 372 -24.80 15.34 11.36
CA GLU A 372 -24.62 16.65 11.99
C GLU A 372 -25.45 16.72 13.27
N TYR A 373 -24.79 16.79 14.43
CA TYR A 373 -25.45 16.85 15.73
C TYR A 373 -25.75 18.28 16.16
N VAL A 374 -27.02 18.57 16.41
CA VAL A 374 -27.49 19.88 16.88
C VAL A 374 -27.75 19.81 18.39
N GLU A 375 -26.76 20.22 19.18
CA GLU A 375 -26.78 20.08 20.64
C GLU A 375 -27.97 20.79 21.29
N SER A 376 -28.28 22.02 20.87
CA SER A 376 -29.36 22.84 21.43
C SER A 376 -30.74 22.18 21.32
N GLY A 377 -30.96 21.40 20.25
CA GLY A 377 -32.20 20.67 20.02
C GLY A 377 -32.16 19.19 20.43
N ASN A 378 -30.96 18.65 20.71
CA ASN A 378 -30.70 17.24 20.98
C ASN A 378 -31.27 16.33 19.88
N PHE A 379 -30.96 16.65 18.63
CA PHE A 379 -31.32 15.87 17.45
C PHE A 379 -30.13 15.83 16.47
N ALA A 380 -30.17 14.89 15.54
CA ALA A 380 -29.19 14.77 14.47
C ALA A 380 -29.83 15.01 13.10
N LEU A 381 -29.09 15.65 12.20
CA LEU A 381 -29.40 15.77 10.79
C LEU A 381 -28.54 14.76 10.01
N ILE A 382 -29.15 14.01 9.10
CA ILE A 382 -28.46 12.91 8.39
C ILE A 382 -28.58 13.11 6.89
N SER A 383 -27.44 13.14 6.19
CA SER A 383 -27.42 13.13 4.72
C SER A 383 -27.59 11.71 4.19
N SER A 384 -28.37 11.56 3.13
CA SER A 384 -28.68 10.27 2.51
C SER A 384 -28.82 10.40 1.01
N GLY A 385 -28.54 9.32 0.28
CA GLY A 385 -28.68 9.28 -1.17
C GLY A 385 -27.50 9.90 -1.93
N LEU A 386 -26.27 9.76 -1.42
CA LEU A 386 -25.07 10.23 -2.10
C LEU A 386 -24.91 9.61 -3.50
N GLN A 387 -24.52 10.43 -4.47
CA GLN A 387 -24.14 10.03 -5.84
C GLN A 387 -22.76 10.60 -6.16
N LEU A 388 -21.71 9.93 -5.70
CA LEU A 388 -20.33 10.35 -5.96
C LEU A 388 -19.76 9.55 -7.14
N MET A 389 -19.45 10.24 -8.25
CA MET A 389 -18.92 9.64 -9.49
C MET A 389 -19.66 8.38 -9.97
N SER A 390 -20.97 8.34 -9.74
CA SER A 390 -21.84 7.20 -10.03
C SER A 390 -23.26 7.68 -10.37
N ASP A 391 -24.02 6.82 -11.07
CA ASP A 391 -25.43 7.06 -11.43
C ASP A 391 -26.30 5.91 -10.93
N MET A 392 -26.60 5.87 -9.63
CA MET A 392 -27.44 4.81 -9.04
C MET A 392 -28.93 5.18 -9.09
N PRO A 393 -29.75 4.53 -9.93
CA PRO A 393 -31.17 4.87 -10.05
C PRO A 393 -31.94 4.55 -8.76
N GLY A 394 -32.99 5.35 -8.49
CA GLY A 394 -33.92 5.10 -7.37
C GLY A 394 -33.39 5.51 -5.98
N ARG A 395 -32.37 6.37 -5.92
CA ARG A 395 -31.78 6.86 -4.67
C ARG A 395 -31.86 8.39 -4.61
N PRO A 396 -32.99 8.95 -4.14
CA PRO A 396 -33.12 10.39 -4.02
C PRO A 396 -32.17 10.93 -2.94
N GLY A 397 -31.53 12.06 -3.21
CA GLY A 397 -30.81 12.81 -2.18
C GLY A 397 -31.79 13.39 -1.17
N GLN A 398 -31.56 13.15 0.13
CA GLN A 398 -32.45 13.58 1.20
C GLN A 398 -31.67 13.96 2.46
N ILE A 399 -32.26 14.84 3.27
CA ILE A 399 -31.79 15.13 4.62
C ILE A 399 -32.86 14.66 5.61
N PHE A 400 -32.46 13.86 6.59
CA PHE A 400 -33.34 13.37 7.64
C PHE A 400 -33.09 14.10 8.95
N LEU A 401 -34.13 14.20 9.78
CA LEU A 401 -34.04 14.59 11.18
C LEU A 401 -34.28 13.37 12.05
N TYR A 402 -33.37 13.12 13.00
CA TYR A 402 -33.49 12.07 14.01
C TYR A 402 -33.49 12.68 15.41
N ASP A 403 -34.64 12.66 16.08
CA ASP A 403 -34.78 13.19 17.43
C ASP A 403 -34.28 12.16 18.46
N LEU A 404 -33.20 12.50 19.17
CA LEU A 404 -32.60 11.63 20.21
C LEU A 404 -33.42 11.63 21.51
N LYS A 405 -34.41 12.53 21.66
CA LYS A 405 -35.32 12.58 22.81
C LYS A 405 -36.50 11.63 22.64
N GLU A 406 -36.87 11.28 21.40
CA GLU A 406 -38.03 10.46 21.11
C GLU A 406 -37.76 8.96 21.33
N LYS A 407 -38.77 8.23 21.81
CA LYS A 407 -38.71 6.76 21.86
C LYS A 407 -38.82 6.13 20.47
N SER A 408 -39.45 6.84 19.52
CA SER A 408 -39.52 6.45 18.11
C SER A 408 -38.12 6.46 17.51
N LYS A 409 -37.60 5.27 17.21
CA LYS A 409 -36.27 5.10 16.62
C LYS A 409 -36.32 5.23 15.09
N ARG A 410 -37.04 6.24 14.61
CA ARG A 410 -37.29 6.50 13.18
C ARG A 410 -36.83 7.88 12.80
N ALA A 411 -35.97 7.95 11.79
CA ALA A 411 -35.56 9.20 11.18
C ALA A 411 -36.65 9.69 10.20
N ILE A 412 -36.85 11.00 10.15
CA ILE A 412 -37.94 11.62 9.39
C ILE A 412 -37.33 12.48 8.27
N PRO A 413 -37.67 12.24 6.99
CA PRO A 413 -37.16 13.05 5.90
C PRO A 413 -37.69 14.49 6.03
N LEU A 414 -36.81 15.47 5.90
CA LEU A 414 -37.18 16.87 5.87
C LEU A 414 -37.69 17.24 4.48
N LYS A 415 -38.78 18.00 4.43
CA LYS A 415 -39.29 18.53 3.17
C LYS A 415 -38.46 19.75 2.76
N ILE A 416 -37.76 19.66 1.63
CA ILE A 416 -37.00 20.78 1.07
C ILE A 416 -37.96 21.69 0.28
N LEU A 417 -37.98 22.97 0.65
CA LEU A 417 -38.67 24.02 -0.08
C LEU A 417 -37.67 24.65 -1.05
N ASP A 418 -38.06 24.72 -2.33
CA ASP A 418 -37.19 25.17 -3.43
C ASP A 418 -35.94 24.28 -3.56
N GLU A 419 -36.16 22.97 -3.75
CA GLU A 419 -35.08 21.97 -3.80
C GLU A 419 -34.04 22.29 -4.89
N PRO A 420 -32.73 22.24 -4.55
CA PRO A 420 -31.67 22.45 -5.53
C PRO A 420 -31.72 21.44 -6.67
N TYR A 421 -31.29 21.86 -7.85
CA TYR A 421 -31.20 20.99 -9.01
C TYR A 421 -30.26 19.79 -8.75
N ASP A 422 -30.77 18.58 -8.97
CA ASP A 422 -30.01 17.33 -8.88
C ASP A 422 -29.26 17.15 -7.55
N PHE A 423 -29.97 17.44 -6.45
CA PHE A 423 -29.45 17.47 -5.09
C PHE A 423 -29.12 16.08 -4.56
N HIS A 424 -27.84 15.84 -4.22
CA HIS A 424 -27.37 14.64 -3.54
C HIS A 424 -26.41 15.04 -2.42
N PRO A 425 -26.90 15.12 -1.16
CA PRO A 425 -26.14 15.67 -0.06
C PRO A 425 -25.00 14.74 0.37
N HIS A 426 -23.87 15.35 0.76
CA HIS A 426 -22.67 14.68 1.26
C HIS A 426 -22.35 15.18 2.68
N GLY A 427 -21.20 15.83 2.87
CA GLY A 427 -20.85 16.52 4.12
C GLY A 427 -21.79 17.69 4.45
N MET A 428 -22.07 17.88 5.73
CA MET A 428 -22.96 18.94 6.22
C MET A 428 -22.34 19.65 7.41
N SER A 429 -22.77 20.89 7.67
CA SER A 429 -22.44 21.58 8.92
C SER A 429 -23.49 22.64 9.21
N HIS A 430 -23.88 22.76 10.47
CA HIS A 430 -24.81 23.76 10.94
C HIS A 430 -24.12 24.92 11.65
N PHE A 431 -24.76 26.08 11.63
CA PHE A 431 -24.44 27.16 12.56
C PHE A 431 -25.74 27.80 13.04
N VAL A 432 -25.68 28.43 14.21
CA VAL A 432 -26.83 29.11 14.82
C VAL A 432 -26.60 30.61 14.77
N GLU A 433 -27.53 31.33 14.17
CA GLU A 433 -27.56 32.80 14.23
C GLU A 433 -28.83 33.24 14.95
N LYS A 434 -28.65 33.87 16.11
CA LYS A 434 -29.72 34.26 17.05
C LYS A 434 -30.51 33.04 17.55
N THR A 435 -31.57 32.68 16.85
CA THR A 435 -32.46 31.54 17.19
C THR A 435 -32.76 30.66 15.98
N LYS A 436 -32.15 30.97 14.83
CA LYS A 436 -32.33 30.23 13.60
C LYS A 436 -31.15 29.30 13.39
N ILE A 437 -31.46 28.08 12.96
CA ILE A 437 -30.47 27.08 12.59
C ILE A 437 -30.33 27.14 11.07
N PHE A 438 -29.10 27.35 10.62
CA PHE A 438 -28.75 27.28 9.21
C PHE A 438 -27.91 26.05 8.97
N LEU A 439 -28.14 25.39 7.84
CA LEU A 439 -27.46 24.17 7.45
C LEU A 439 -26.78 24.38 6.10
N TYR A 440 -25.47 24.19 6.06
CA TYR A 440 -24.77 23.97 4.81
C TYR A 440 -24.75 22.48 4.50
N ALA A 441 -24.98 22.13 3.24
CA ALA A 441 -24.79 20.79 2.72
C ALA A 441 -24.00 20.85 1.42
N ILE A 442 -22.93 20.06 1.32
CA ILE A 442 -22.27 19.78 0.05
C ILE A 442 -23.23 18.93 -0.80
N SER A 443 -23.34 19.25 -2.09
CA SER A 443 -24.15 18.50 -3.04
C SER A 443 -23.35 18.14 -4.29
N HIS A 444 -23.56 16.93 -4.79
CA HIS A 444 -22.99 16.43 -6.03
C HIS A 444 -24.11 16.15 -7.05
N THR A 445 -23.94 16.61 -8.28
CA THR A 445 -24.82 16.19 -9.37
C THR A 445 -24.41 14.82 -9.89
N THR A 446 -25.34 14.08 -10.47
CA THR A 446 -25.08 12.81 -11.17
C THR A 446 -24.13 12.98 -12.36
N MET A 447 -23.52 11.88 -12.81
CA MET A 447 -22.65 11.89 -14.00
C MET A 447 -23.44 12.24 -15.26
N LYS A 448 -24.69 11.75 -15.38
CA LYS A 448 -25.62 12.11 -16.48
C LYS A 448 -25.90 13.60 -16.59
N ASN A 449 -25.89 14.32 -15.46
CA ASN A 449 -26.18 15.75 -15.43
C ASN A 449 -24.91 16.63 -15.40
N GLY A 450 -23.75 16.03 -15.68
CA GLY A 450 -22.47 16.73 -15.81
C GLY A 450 -21.80 17.02 -14.47
N PHE A 451 -21.48 15.95 -13.72
CA PHE A 451 -20.78 15.89 -12.42
C PHE A 451 -20.16 17.23 -11.98
N ARG A 452 -20.87 17.91 -11.10
CA ARG A 452 -20.57 19.22 -10.54
C ARG A 452 -20.82 19.21 -9.03
N HIS A 453 -20.24 20.20 -8.38
CA HIS A 453 -20.32 20.39 -6.95
C HIS A 453 -20.94 21.73 -6.62
N SER A 454 -21.68 21.77 -5.52
CA SER A 454 -22.14 23.00 -4.91
C SER A 454 -22.22 22.86 -3.40
N VAL A 455 -22.20 24.00 -2.73
CA VAL A 455 -22.53 24.11 -1.31
C VAL A 455 -23.90 24.80 -1.24
N GLU A 456 -24.87 24.10 -0.66
CA GLU A 456 -26.26 24.53 -0.54
C GLU A 456 -26.52 25.02 0.89
N LEU A 457 -27.10 26.21 1.03
CA LEU A 457 -27.46 26.81 2.31
C LEU A 457 -28.96 26.73 2.53
N PHE A 458 -29.37 26.21 3.69
CA PHE A 458 -30.76 26.08 4.10
C PHE A 458 -31.04 26.76 5.44
N GLU A 459 -32.27 27.25 5.63
CA GLU A 459 -32.84 27.55 6.94
C GLU A 459 -33.68 26.36 7.43
N LEU A 460 -33.37 25.84 8.61
CA LEU A 460 -34.12 24.74 9.23
C LEU A 460 -35.31 25.26 10.02
N ASN A 461 -36.49 24.69 9.76
CA ASN A 461 -37.65 24.78 10.63
C ASN A 461 -37.94 23.41 11.24
N GLU A 462 -37.45 23.20 12.46
CA GLU A 462 -37.58 21.96 13.21
C GLU A 462 -39.05 21.52 13.38
N LYS A 463 -39.93 22.46 13.75
CA LYS A 463 -41.35 22.17 14.02
C LYS A 463 -42.11 21.73 12.78
N GLN A 464 -41.84 22.36 11.64
CA GLN A 464 -42.47 22.03 10.37
C GLN A 464 -41.76 20.88 9.65
N LYS A 465 -40.58 20.46 10.13
CA LYS A 465 -39.73 19.45 9.50
C LYS A 465 -39.43 19.82 8.04
N THR A 466 -39.07 21.08 7.82
CA THR A 466 -38.76 21.64 6.50
C THR A 466 -37.39 22.29 6.46
N LEU A 467 -36.72 22.21 5.33
CA LEU A 467 -35.54 22.99 4.98
C LEU A 467 -35.92 24.00 3.90
N LYS A 468 -35.72 25.29 4.14
CA LYS A 468 -35.91 26.31 3.10
C LYS A 468 -34.58 26.59 2.43
N HIS A 469 -34.46 26.31 1.13
CA HIS A 469 -33.26 26.66 0.38
C HIS A 469 -33.11 28.19 0.31
N LEU A 470 -31.88 28.67 0.54
CA LEU A 470 -31.56 30.09 0.54
C LEU A 470 -30.56 30.46 -0.56
N LYS A 471 -29.53 29.63 -0.76
CA LYS A 471 -28.41 29.97 -1.64
C LYS A 471 -27.69 28.72 -2.13
N THR A 472 -27.29 28.74 -3.39
CA THR A 472 -26.33 27.80 -3.98
C THR A 472 -25.00 28.51 -4.18
N ILE A 473 -23.93 27.95 -3.63
CA ILE A 473 -22.56 28.47 -3.75
C ILE A 473 -21.75 27.52 -4.63
N ARG A 474 -21.07 28.08 -5.64
CA ARG A 474 -20.16 27.37 -6.53
C ARG A 474 -18.88 28.19 -6.68
N HIS A 475 -17.74 27.50 -6.67
CA HIS A 475 -16.44 28.12 -6.86
C HIS A 475 -15.48 27.15 -7.55
N GLU A 476 -14.56 27.66 -8.38
CA GLU A 476 -13.65 26.84 -9.18
C GLU A 476 -12.63 26.05 -8.33
N THR A 477 -12.36 26.51 -7.11
CA THR A 477 -11.48 25.83 -6.14
C THR A 477 -12.21 24.76 -5.32
N ILE A 478 -13.51 24.57 -5.52
CA ILE A 478 -14.30 23.51 -4.89
C ILE A 478 -14.51 22.43 -5.95
N PHE A 479 -13.52 21.54 -6.10
CA PHE A 479 -13.49 20.58 -7.19
C PHE A 479 -13.91 19.17 -6.75
N ARG A 480 -13.73 18.74 -5.51
CA ARG A 480 -14.30 17.46 -5.02
C ARG A 480 -14.51 17.57 -3.51
N PRO A 481 -15.47 18.41 -3.08
CA PRO A 481 -15.69 18.67 -1.67
C PRO A 481 -16.20 17.41 -0.97
N ASN A 482 -15.65 17.11 0.20
CA ASN A 482 -16.09 15.98 1.01
C ASN A 482 -16.78 16.46 2.30
N ALA A 483 -16.05 17.17 3.16
CA ALA A 483 -16.55 17.69 4.41
C ALA A 483 -16.55 19.23 4.45
N ILE A 484 -17.42 19.80 5.29
CA ILE A 484 -17.60 21.24 5.48
C ILE A 484 -17.71 21.54 6.97
N TYR A 485 -17.18 22.69 7.41
CA TYR A 485 -17.42 23.22 8.76
C TYR A 485 -17.81 24.70 8.66
N ALA A 486 -19.00 25.05 9.15
CA ALA A 486 -19.57 26.39 9.03
C ALA A 486 -19.23 27.28 10.23
N LEU A 487 -18.66 28.45 9.98
CA LEU A 487 -18.46 29.51 10.99
C LEU A 487 -19.58 30.56 10.97
N GLY A 488 -20.36 30.62 9.88
CA GLY A 488 -21.45 31.56 9.74
C GLY A 488 -21.94 31.76 8.31
N MET A 489 -22.68 32.84 8.11
CA MET A 489 -23.14 33.25 6.78
C MET A 489 -21.96 33.54 5.86
N ASP A 490 -21.90 32.82 4.74
CA ASP A 490 -20.83 32.83 3.75
C ASP A 490 -19.41 32.64 4.34
N ARG A 491 -19.27 31.94 5.48
CA ARG A 491 -17.98 31.65 6.12
C ARG A 491 -17.89 30.19 6.52
N PHE A 492 -17.06 29.41 5.84
CA PHE A 492 -16.95 27.97 6.11
C PHE A 492 -15.63 27.39 5.59
N PHE A 493 -15.17 26.29 6.18
CA PHE A 493 -14.07 25.48 5.66
C PHE A 493 -14.61 24.33 4.82
N VAL A 494 -13.86 23.93 3.79
CA VAL A 494 -14.15 22.75 2.96
C VAL A 494 -12.88 21.93 2.79
N THR A 495 -13.02 20.62 2.85
CA THR A 495 -11.99 19.68 2.40
C THR A 495 -12.29 19.25 0.97
N ASN A 496 -11.30 19.41 0.09
CA ASN A 496 -11.33 18.78 -1.23
C ASN A 496 -10.48 17.52 -1.18
N ASP A 497 -11.09 16.36 -1.39
CA ASP A 497 -10.43 15.07 -1.23
C ASP A 497 -9.54 14.67 -2.43
N GLY A 498 -9.52 15.46 -3.51
CA GLY A 498 -8.58 15.32 -4.63
C GLY A 498 -9.15 15.82 -5.95
N ARG A 499 -8.32 15.90 -6.99
CA ARG A 499 -8.62 16.72 -8.19
C ARG A 499 -9.29 15.96 -9.32
N ALA A 500 -9.17 14.63 -9.35
CA ALA A 500 -9.71 13.85 -10.45
C ALA A 500 -11.25 13.83 -10.49
N GLN A 501 -11.83 14.29 -11.59
CA GLN A 501 -13.28 14.36 -11.81
C GLN A 501 -13.87 13.18 -12.60
N LYS A 502 -13.03 12.19 -12.92
CA LYS A 502 -13.40 11.03 -13.75
C LYS A 502 -13.01 9.74 -13.02
N GLY A 503 -13.89 8.73 -13.07
CA GLY A 503 -13.71 7.48 -12.31
C GLY A 503 -12.34 6.82 -12.46
N PHE A 504 -11.83 6.64 -13.68
CA PHE A 504 -10.51 6.03 -13.91
C PHE A 504 -9.35 6.87 -13.35
N LEU A 505 -9.38 8.20 -13.52
CA LEU A 505 -8.34 9.08 -12.99
C LEU A 505 -8.41 9.15 -11.46
N ASN A 506 -9.63 9.12 -10.89
CA ASN A 506 -9.83 9.03 -9.44
C ASN A 506 -9.28 7.72 -8.88
N LEU A 507 -9.50 6.59 -9.58
CA LEU A 507 -8.93 5.31 -9.17
C LEU A 507 -7.40 5.36 -9.13
N ILE A 508 -6.75 5.98 -10.12
CA ILE A 508 -5.30 6.18 -10.12
C ILE A 508 -4.89 7.08 -8.94
N GLU A 509 -5.58 8.19 -8.74
CA GLU A 509 -5.32 9.13 -7.65
C GLU A 509 -5.38 8.45 -6.27
N LEU A 510 -6.36 7.56 -6.07
CA LEU A 510 -6.54 6.78 -4.85
C LEU A 510 -5.48 5.67 -4.69
N LEU A 511 -5.24 4.83 -5.72
CA LEU A 511 -4.32 3.69 -5.62
C LEU A 511 -2.88 4.13 -5.29
N PHE A 512 -2.46 5.26 -5.84
CA PHE A 512 -1.12 5.82 -5.63
C PHE A 512 -1.06 6.89 -4.54
N SER A 513 -2.17 7.14 -3.82
CA SER A 513 -2.26 8.15 -2.76
C SER A 513 -1.69 9.51 -3.18
N LEU A 514 -2.06 9.99 -4.38
CA LEU A 514 -1.50 11.23 -4.91
C LEU A 514 -1.95 12.43 -4.05
N PRO A 515 -1.03 13.32 -3.63
CA PRO A 515 -1.33 14.44 -2.73
C PRO A 515 -1.91 15.63 -3.49
N THR A 516 -3.13 15.50 -4.00
CA THR A 516 -3.78 16.52 -4.85
C THR A 516 -4.90 17.29 -4.14
N GLY A 517 -5.30 16.85 -2.95
CA GLY A 517 -6.34 17.48 -2.15
C GLY A 517 -5.85 18.70 -1.38
N ASP A 518 -6.81 19.44 -0.84
CA ASP A 518 -6.57 20.64 -0.04
C ASP A 518 -7.68 20.90 0.98
N VAL A 519 -7.39 21.78 1.94
CA VAL A 519 -8.38 22.35 2.87
C VAL A 519 -8.41 23.85 2.62
N VAL A 520 -9.60 24.39 2.35
CA VAL A 520 -9.79 25.79 2.01
C VAL A 520 -10.79 26.45 2.95
N PHE A 521 -10.55 27.71 3.28
CA PHE A 521 -11.49 28.56 3.98
C PHE A 521 -12.16 29.53 3.00
N PHE A 522 -13.48 29.48 2.94
CA PHE A 522 -14.32 30.37 2.17
C PHE A 522 -14.78 31.53 3.06
N ASP A 523 -14.45 32.77 2.68
CA ASP A 523 -14.93 33.99 3.34
C ASP A 523 -15.57 34.91 2.29
N LYS A 524 -16.89 34.81 2.16
CA LYS A 524 -17.75 35.55 1.22
C LYS A 524 -17.53 35.21 -0.25
N GLN A 525 -16.43 35.68 -0.80
CA GLN A 525 -15.98 35.42 -2.18
C GLN A 525 -14.48 35.17 -2.24
N GLU A 526 -13.77 35.34 -1.12
CA GLU A 526 -12.35 35.06 -1.01
C GLU A 526 -12.14 33.59 -0.60
N ILE A 527 -11.15 32.96 -1.22
CA ILE A 527 -10.70 31.61 -0.88
C ILE A 527 -9.32 31.72 -0.27
N HIS A 528 -9.15 31.12 0.90
CA HIS A 528 -7.89 31.06 1.61
C HIS A 528 -7.44 29.60 1.75
N PRO A 529 -6.37 29.18 1.06
CA PRO A 529 -5.80 27.86 1.25
C PRO A 529 -5.26 27.71 2.67
N ILE A 530 -5.70 26.68 3.39
CA ILE A 530 -5.23 26.35 4.73
C ILE A 530 -4.22 25.20 4.67
N VAL A 531 -4.52 24.18 3.87
CA VAL A 531 -3.64 23.04 3.62
C VAL A 531 -3.62 22.78 2.12
N THR A 532 -2.45 22.55 1.54
CA THR A 532 -2.28 22.26 0.11
C THR A 532 -1.46 20.99 -0.09
N TYR A 533 -1.72 20.26 -1.18
CA TYR A 533 -1.01 19.03 -1.54
C TYR A 533 -1.12 17.96 -0.46
N GLU A 534 -2.35 17.67 -0.06
CA GLU A 534 -2.62 16.66 0.95
C GLU A 534 -3.27 15.43 0.32
N ILE A 535 -2.97 14.27 0.89
CA ILE A 535 -3.52 12.99 0.45
C ILE A 535 -4.94 12.90 0.98
N THR A 536 -5.94 12.94 0.09
CA THR A 536 -7.36 12.72 0.42
C THR A 536 -7.84 13.37 1.74
N PRO A 537 -7.76 14.71 1.89
CA PRO A 537 -8.43 15.40 3.00
C PRO A 537 -9.90 15.04 3.04
N ASN A 538 -10.40 14.67 4.21
CA ASN A 538 -11.73 14.15 4.36
C ASN A 538 -12.47 14.86 5.50
N GLY A 539 -12.79 14.21 6.62
CA GLY A 539 -13.48 14.85 7.73
C GLY A 539 -12.77 16.08 8.28
N ILE A 540 -13.54 17.06 8.74
CA ILE A 540 -13.06 18.34 9.25
C ILE A 540 -13.86 18.77 10.48
N TRP A 541 -13.17 19.38 11.45
CA TRP A 541 -13.81 20.03 12.59
C TRP A 541 -13.00 21.23 13.04
N VAL A 542 -13.65 22.30 13.51
CA VAL A 542 -12.95 23.46 14.08
C VAL A 542 -13.39 23.65 15.53
N ASP A 543 -12.43 23.65 16.44
CA ASP A 543 -12.63 24.22 17.77
C ASP A 543 -12.48 25.73 17.65
N GLU A 544 -13.61 26.45 17.55
CA GLU A 544 -13.64 27.89 17.35
C GLU A 544 -13.03 28.67 18.52
N LYS A 545 -13.15 28.14 19.74
CA LYS A 545 -12.67 28.81 20.95
C LYS A 545 -11.14 28.73 21.03
N GLU A 546 -10.60 27.55 20.81
CA GLU A 546 -9.15 27.32 20.84
C GLU A 546 -8.47 27.64 19.50
N ARG A 547 -9.28 27.88 18.45
CA ARG A 547 -8.87 28.15 17.06
C ARG A 547 -7.99 27.04 16.52
N ILE A 548 -8.48 25.82 16.67
CA ILE A 548 -7.81 24.61 16.22
C ILE A 548 -8.64 23.98 15.11
N LEU A 549 -8.02 23.78 13.96
CA LEU A 549 -8.57 23.00 12.86
C LEU A 549 -8.10 21.56 12.98
N TYR A 550 -9.04 20.63 13.09
CA TYR A 550 -8.79 19.21 12.92
C TYR A 550 -9.23 18.78 11.53
N TYR A 551 -8.39 18.00 10.85
CA TYR A 551 -8.82 17.31 9.64
C TYR A 551 -8.25 15.91 9.56
N ALA A 552 -9.04 15.03 8.97
CA ALA A 552 -8.69 13.66 8.66
C ALA A 552 -8.12 13.57 7.24
N SER A 553 -7.15 12.69 7.05
CA SER A 553 -6.70 12.23 5.74
C SER A 553 -7.09 10.78 5.58
N HIS A 554 -7.96 10.48 4.61
CA HIS A 554 -8.53 9.15 4.43
C HIS A 554 -7.44 8.11 4.13
N LEU A 555 -6.76 8.24 2.99
CA LEU A 555 -5.67 7.34 2.59
C LEU A 555 -4.34 7.64 3.27
N GLY A 556 -4.15 8.86 3.79
CA GLY A 556 -3.02 9.13 4.68
C GLY A 556 -3.17 8.42 6.03
N LYS A 557 -4.38 7.98 6.40
CA LYS A 557 -4.69 7.24 7.64
C LYS A 557 -4.26 8.01 8.88
N PHE A 558 -4.49 9.33 8.90
CA PHE A 558 -4.14 10.18 10.03
C PHE A 558 -5.18 11.29 10.29
N VAL A 559 -5.10 11.88 11.48
CA VAL A 559 -5.74 13.16 11.81
C VAL A 559 -4.66 14.16 12.20
N LYS A 560 -4.77 15.41 11.72
CA LYS A 560 -3.87 16.51 12.09
C LYS A 560 -4.64 17.60 12.82
N ALA A 561 -3.95 18.26 13.75
CA ALA A 561 -4.41 19.44 14.46
C ALA A 561 -3.55 20.64 14.05
N LEU A 562 -4.18 21.71 13.57
CA LEU A 562 -3.53 22.94 13.11
C LEU A 562 -4.02 24.12 13.94
N ARG A 563 -3.11 25.02 14.32
CA ARG A 563 -3.47 26.32 14.86
C ARG A 563 -3.90 27.24 13.71
N LEU A 564 -5.03 27.92 13.88
CA LEU A 564 -5.52 28.92 12.93
C LEU A 564 -5.12 30.34 13.35
N SER A 565 -5.00 31.23 12.37
CA SER A 565 -4.86 32.67 12.58
C SER A 565 -6.12 33.28 13.22
N ASP A 566 -5.99 34.48 13.78
CA ASP A 566 -7.11 35.19 14.43
C ASP A 566 -8.30 35.44 13.48
N ASP A 567 -8.04 35.60 12.18
CA ASP A 567 -9.03 35.80 11.13
C ASP A 567 -9.46 34.52 10.41
N PHE A 568 -8.92 33.35 10.82
CA PHE A 568 -9.15 32.04 10.23
C PHE A 568 -8.62 31.86 8.79
N LYS A 569 -7.95 32.86 8.22
CA LYS A 569 -7.50 32.88 6.82
C LYS A 569 -6.19 32.14 6.56
N SER A 570 -5.50 31.67 7.59
CA SER A 570 -4.31 30.82 7.44
C SER A 570 -4.12 29.89 8.64
N SER A 571 -3.33 28.83 8.45
CA SER A 571 -2.79 28.04 9.56
C SER A 571 -1.44 28.59 9.98
N THR A 572 -1.21 28.76 11.28
CA THR A 572 0.02 29.32 11.83
C THR A 572 1.01 28.25 12.29
N GLU A 573 0.52 27.06 12.66
CA GLU A 573 1.34 25.99 13.22
C GLU A 573 0.68 24.61 13.07
N LEU A 574 1.48 23.56 12.81
CA LEU A 574 1.05 22.17 13.00
C LEU A 574 1.26 21.78 14.46
N LEU A 575 0.17 21.60 15.19
CA LEU A 575 0.22 21.25 16.62
C LEU A 575 0.54 19.78 16.82
N GLY A 576 -0.13 18.89 16.08
CA GLY A 576 0.04 17.45 16.25
C GLY A 576 -0.51 16.63 15.10
N LYS A 577 -0.08 15.36 15.05
CA LYS A 577 -0.52 14.36 14.08
C LYS A 577 -0.74 13.02 14.76
N ALA A 578 -1.91 12.42 14.55
CA ALA A 578 -2.24 11.08 15.01
C ALA A 578 -2.29 10.11 13.82
N ASP A 579 -1.37 9.15 13.76
CA ASP A 579 -1.37 8.07 12.76
C ASP A 579 -2.27 6.92 13.22
N LEU A 580 -3.30 6.59 12.44
CA LEU A 580 -4.43 5.74 12.85
C LEU A 580 -4.41 4.31 12.28
N LEU A 581 -3.59 4.03 11.25
CA LEU A 581 -3.49 2.72 10.57
C LEU A 581 -4.83 2.22 9.97
N THR A 582 -5.80 3.10 9.84
CA THR A 582 -7.12 2.87 9.26
C THR A 582 -7.54 4.16 8.56
N ALA A 583 -8.47 4.09 7.62
CA ALA A 583 -8.86 5.26 6.83
C ALA A 583 -10.01 6.02 7.51
N PRO A 584 -9.75 7.11 8.27
CA PRO A 584 -10.79 7.90 8.91
C PRO A 584 -11.62 8.66 7.86
N ASP A 585 -12.90 8.86 8.15
CA ASP A 585 -13.84 9.55 7.27
C ASP A 585 -14.27 10.87 7.91
N ASN A 586 -15.54 11.06 8.26
CA ASN A 586 -16.01 12.29 8.92
C ASN A 586 -15.48 12.44 10.35
N LEU A 587 -15.36 13.68 10.83
CA LEU A 587 -14.93 14.03 12.19
C LEU A 587 -16.06 14.70 12.97
N PHE A 588 -16.11 14.42 14.27
CA PHE A 588 -16.96 15.10 15.25
C PHE A 588 -16.18 15.33 16.55
N LEU A 589 -16.16 16.55 17.09
CA LEU A 589 -15.55 16.85 18.38
C LEU A 589 -16.63 16.94 19.45
N ASP A 590 -16.54 16.09 20.48
CA ASP A 590 -17.47 16.14 21.61
C ASP A 590 -17.08 17.19 22.66
N ALA A 591 -17.97 17.44 23.61
CA ALA A 591 -17.77 18.41 24.68
C ALA A 591 -16.63 18.03 25.65
N GLN A 592 -16.13 16.79 25.62
CA GLN A 592 -15.01 16.32 26.42
C GLN A 592 -13.66 16.43 25.67
N GLY A 593 -13.70 16.90 24.42
CA GLY A 593 -12.52 17.07 23.57
C GLY A 593 -12.07 15.78 22.89
N TYR A 594 -12.93 14.76 22.77
CA TYR A 594 -12.64 13.60 21.93
C TYR A 594 -13.13 13.83 20.50
N LEU A 595 -12.27 13.47 19.55
CA LEU A 595 -12.60 13.36 18.14
C LEU A 595 -13.17 11.97 17.86
N TRP A 596 -14.32 11.92 17.22
CA TRP A 596 -15.00 10.73 16.78
C TRP A 596 -14.96 10.64 15.27
N SER A 597 -14.75 9.43 14.75
CA SER A 597 -14.72 9.19 13.30
C SER A 597 -15.25 7.81 12.97
N GLY A 598 -16.05 7.72 11.90
CA GLY A 598 -16.22 6.46 11.18
C GLY A 598 -14.96 6.17 10.37
N ALA A 599 -14.60 4.91 10.22
CA ALA A 599 -13.41 4.54 9.46
C ALA A 599 -13.60 3.28 8.62
N HIS A 600 -12.77 3.18 7.58
CA HIS A 600 -12.71 2.04 6.68
C HIS A 600 -11.44 1.23 6.97
N PRO A 601 -11.53 0.15 7.77
CA PRO A 601 -10.35 -0.58 8.21
C PRO A 601 -9.72 -1.46 7.13
N ILE A 602 -10.44 -1.75 6.03
CA ILE A 602 -9.96 -2.57 4.91
C ILE A 602 -10.28 -1.85 3.59
N PHE A 603 -9.32 -1.08 3.07
CA PHE A 603 -9.57 -0.20 1.93
C PHE A 603 -9.93 -0.93 0.63
N HIS A 604 -9.33 -2.08 0.30
CA HIS A 604 -9.65 -2.77 -0.97
C HIS A 604 -11.12 -3.20 -1.07
N LYS A 605 -11.79 -3.41 0.06
CA LYS A 605 -13.22 -3.74 0.07
C LYS A 605 -14.10 -2.56 -0.31
N ILE A 606 -13.58 -1.34 -0.24
CA ILE A 606 -14.30 -0.11 -0.61
C ILE A 606 -13.78 0.54 -1.90
N LEU A 607 -12.73 0.01 -2.54
CA LEU A 607 -12.24 0.51 -3.84
C LEU A 607 -13.35 0.50 -4.92
N ASP A 608 -14.16 -0.55 -4.92
CA ASP A 608 -15.44 -0.57 -5.61
C ASP A 608 -16.51 -0.01 -4.66
N ASN A 609 -16.73 1.31 -4.76
CA ASN A 609 -17.72 2.00 -3.94
C ASN A 609 -19.12 1.36 -4.03
N SER A 610 -19.45 0.66 -5.13
CA SER A 610 -20.75 -0.02 -5.27
C SER A 610 -20.99 -1.06 -4.16
N ARG A 611 -19.93 -1.59 -3.54
CA ARG A 611 -20.00 -2.51 -2.40
C ARG A 611 -20.61 -1.85 -1.17
N CYS A 612 -20.24 -0.60 -0.87
CA CYS A 612 -20.83 0.16 0.23
C CYS A 612 -22.33 0.45 0.03
N PHE A 613 -22.77 0.43 -1.22
CA PHE A 613 -24.13 0.73 -1.64
C PHE A 613 -25.00 -0.52 -1.80
N THR A 614 -24.44 -1.73 -1.68
CA THR A 614 -25.14 -2.99 -1.93
C THR A 614 -25.46 -3.69 -0.61
N ARG A 615 -26.75 -4.00 -0.38
CA ARG A 615 -27.21 -4.63 0.87
C ARG A 615 -27.02 -6.14 0.91
N GLU A 616 -27.07 -6.77 -0.26
CA GLU A 616 -26.97 -8.23 -0.42
C GLU A 616 -25.64 -8.55 -1.08
N LEU A 617 -24.59 -8.63 -0.27
CA LEU A 617 -23.29 -9.14 -0.69
C LEU A 617 -22.96 -10.45 0.04
N PRO A 618 -22.20 -11.36 -0.59
CA PRO A 618 -21.54 -12.44 0.11
C PRO A 618 -20.76 -11.91 1.32
N GLN A 619 -20.74 -12.69 2.40
CA GLN A 619 -20.15 -12.27 3.67
C GLN A 619 -18.68 -11.83 3.55
N ASP A 620 -17.92 -12.53 2.72
CA ASP A 620 -16.51 -12.26 2.45
C ASP A 620 -16.29 -10.96 1.67
N GLN A 621 -17.31 -10.46 0.97
CA GLN A 621 -17.28 -9.22 0.19
C GLN A 621 -17.77 -7.99 0.95
N LEU A 622 -18.50 -8.17 2.05
CA LEU A 622 -18.99 -7.04 2.86
C LEU A 622 -17.80 -6.19 3.37
N PRO A 623 -17.83 -4.87 3.09
CA PRO A 623 -16.88 -3.94 3.70
C PRO A 623 -17.10 -3.82 5.22
N PRO A 624 -16.04 -3.96 6.02
CA PRO A 624 -16.13 -3.77 7.46
C PRO A 624 -16.33 -2.30 7.84
N SER A 625 -16.79 -2.09 9.07
CA SER A 625 -16.98 -0.79 9.69
C SER A 625 -16.18 -0.69 10.98
N GLN A 626 -15.75 0.53 11.31
CA GLN A 626 -14.97 0.84 12.50
C GLN A 626 -15.34 2.25 12.99
N VAL A 627 -15.35 2.45 14.31
CA VAL A 627 -15.44 3.77 14.93
C VAL A 627 -14.18 4.01 15.73
N LEU A 628 -13.61 5.20 15.58
CA LEU A 628 -12.44 5.66 16.31
C LEU A 628 -12.85 6.77 17.28
N ARG A 629 -12.24 6.75 18.46
CA ARG A 629 -12.31 7.84 19.44
C ARG A 629 -10.88 8.23 19.84
N LEU A 630 -10.51 9.46 19.49
CA LEU A 630 -9.16 10.01 19.56
C LEU A 630 -9.12 11.25 20.46
N LYS A 631 -8.06 11.41 21.25
CA LYS A 631 -7.79 12.67 21.98
C LYS A 631 -6.30 12.98 22.00
N PHE A 632 -5.94 14.19 21.60
CA PHE A 632 -4.55 14.67 21.71
C PHE A 632 -4.20 15.01 23.17
N SER A 633 -2.94 14.84 23.54
CA SER A 633 -2.41 15.42 24.78
C SER A 633 -2.46 16.95 24.72
N GLU A 634 -2.43 17.62 25.88
CA GLU A 634 -2.52 19.08 25.95
C GLU A 634 -1.42 19.80 25.15
N ASP A 635 -0.25 19.17 25.03
CA ASP A 635 0.91 19.66 24.27
C ASP A 635 0.96 19.11 22.82
N PHE A 636 -0.03 18.31 22.40
CA PHE A 636 -0.14 17.68 21.09
C PHE A 636 1.02 16.75 20.67
N THR A 637 1.91 16.38 21.61
CA THR A 637 3.04 15.48 21.33
C THR A 637 2.65 14.00 21.30
N SER A 638 1.50 13.66 21.87
CA SER A 638 0.96 12.30 21.92
C SER A 638 -0.56 12.30 21.78
N PHE A 639 -1.15 11.12 21.63
CA PHE A 639 -2.60 10.96 21.54
C PHE A 639 -3.06 9.63 22.15
N GLU A 640 -4.27 9.63 22.70
CA GLU A 640 -5.02 8.43 23.07
C GLU A 640 -5.93 8.04 21.91
N LEU A 641 -5.87 6.78 21.48
CA LEU A 641 -6.78 6.22 20.47
C LEU A 641 -7.47 4.98 21.04
N THR A 642 -8.79 4.97 20.92
CA THR A 642 -9.65 3.83 21.27
C THR A 642 -10.56 3.47 20.10
N GLU A 643 -11.00 2.21 20.07
CA GLU A 643 -11.92 1.66 19.07
C GLU A 643 -13.22 1.26 19.80
N PRO A 644 -14.25 2.13 19.83
CA PRO A 644 -15.51 1.79 20.48
C PRO A 644 -16.36 0.75 19.76
N TYR A 645 -16.19 0.62 18.44
CA TYR A 645 -17.03 -0.25 17.61
C TYR A 645 -16.24 -0.76 16.41
N THR A 646 -16.38 -2.06 16.13
CA THR A 646 -15.95 -2.69 14.89
C THR A 646 -16.93 -3.79 14.48
N ASP A 647 -17.22 -3.89 13.19
CA ASP A 647 -18.11 -4.90 12.63
C ASP A 647 -17.60 -5.37 11.26
N ASP A 648 -17.81 -6.65 10.96
CA ASP A 648 -17.42 -7.31 9.71
C ASP A 648 -18.30 -6.91 8.50
N GLY A 649 -19.16 -5.90 8.67
CA GLY A 649 -20.04 -5.35 7.64
C GLY A 649 -21.48 -5.89 7.71
N LYS A 650 -21.76 -6.88 8.58
CA LYS A 650 -23.09 -7.50 8.70
C LYS A 650 -24.13 -6.57 9.29
N GLN A 651 -23.78 -5.82 10.33
CA GLN A 651 -24.70 -4.92 11.01
C GLN A 651 -24.72 -3.56 10.33
N ILE A 652 -23.53 -3.05 10.00
CA ILE A 652 -23.34 -1.82 9.23
C ILE A 652 -22.06 -1.96 8.40
N SER A 653 -22.14 -1.59 7.13
CA SER A 653 -21.03 -1.65 6.18
C SER A 653 -20.60 -0.23 5.80
N CYS A 654 -19.28 -0.01 5.67
CA CYS A 654 -18.67 1.28 5.34
C CYS A 654 -19.12 2.41 6.28
N SER A 655 -18.73 2.35 7.55
CA SER A 655 -19.02 3.43 8.50
C SER A 655 -18.33 4.73 8.10
N ALA A 656 -19.12 5.77 7.83
CA ALA A 656 -18.66 7.07 7.33
C ALA A 656 -18.62 8.16 8.41
N SER A 657 -19.40 8.01 9.48
CA SER A 657 -19.51 9.01 10.54
C SER A 657 -19.83 8.38 11.88
N ALA A 658 -19.40 9.03 12.96
CA ALA A 658 -19.73 8.64 14.31
C ALA A 658 -19.85 9.87 15.21
N ILE A 659 -20.89 9.94 16.03
CA ILE A 659 -21.09 11.01 17.02
C ILE A 659 -21.48 10.40 18.37
N HIS A 660 -21.14 11.08 19.44
CA HIS A 660 -21.56 10.77 20.81
C HIS A 660 -22.17 12.02 21.46
N ASP A 661 -23.35 11.87 22.06
CA ASP A 661 -24.10 13.01 22.59
C ASP A 661 -23.78 13.39 24.05
N GLY A 662 -22.83 12.69 24.69
CA GLY A 662 -22.49 12.87 26.10
C GLY A 662 -23.53 12.31 27.08
N LYS A 663 -24.62 11.70 26.58
CA LYS A 663 -25.74 11.15 27.37
C LYS A 663 -25.91 9.64 27.13
N GLY A 664 -24.88 9.00 26.59
CA GLY A 664 -24.81 7.56 26.36
C GLY A 664 -25.43 7.11 25.04
N ASN A 665 -25.75 8.03 24.12
CA ASN A 665 -26.17 7.70 22.76
C ASN A 665 -25.02 7.92 21.79
N MET A 666 -24.69 6.88 21.04
CA MET A 666 -23.74 6.94 19.94
C MET A 666 -24.44 6.60 18.64
N LEU A 667 -24.27 7.43 17.62
CA LEU A 667 -24.77 7.16 16.26
C LEU A 667 -23.60 6.79 15.35
N ILE A 668 -23.82 5.81 14.47
CA ILE A 668 -22.85 5.40 13.45
C ILE A 668 -23.55 5.45 12.10
N GLY A 669 -23.06 6.32 11.23
CA GLY A 669 -23.52 6.48 9.86
C GLY A 669 -22.76 5.58 8.90
N SER A 670 -23.35 5.28 7.75
CA SER A 670 -22.70 4.50 6.69
C SER A 670 -22.77 5.18 5.34
N VAL A 671 -21.83 4.86 4.47
CA VAL A 671 -21.78 5.40 3.11
C VAL A 671 -23.08 5.16 2.34
N GLY A 672 -23.56 3.91 2.32
CA GLY A 672 -24.61 3.52 1.38
C GLY A 672 -25.80 2.75 1.94
N THR A 673 -25.83 2.44 3.24
CA THR A 673 -26.85 1.54 3.80
C THR A 673 -27.75 2.23 4.82
N ASN A 674 -27.35 2.22 6.09
CA ASN A 674 -28.22 2.45 7.24
C ASN A 674 -27.58 3.45 8.22
N LEU A 675 -28.37 3.88 9.21
CA LEU A 675 -27.90 4.54 10.43
C LEU A 675 -28.04 3.58 11.60
N LEU A 676 -27.02 3.49 12.44
CA LEU A 676 -27.02 2.67 13.66
C LEU A 676 -27.07 3.58 14.89
N HIS A 677 -27.88 3.21 15.88
CA HIS A 677 -27.93 3.85 17.18
C HIS A 677 -27.53 2.82 18.25
N CYS A 678 -26.43 3.11 18.94
CA CYS A 678 -25.86 2.30 20.00
C CYS A 678 -25.98 3.00 21.36
N ALA A 679 -26.27 2.21 22.40
CA ALA A 679 -25.96 2.63 23.76
C ALA A 679 -24.43 2.59 23.96
N TYR A 680 -23.87 3.62 24.58
CA TYR A 680 -22.46 3.79 24.83
C TYR A 680 -22.20 4.12 26.30
N THR A 681 -21.22 3.46 26.92
CA THR A 681 -20.68 3.81 28.25
C THR A 681 -19.15 3.68 28.23
N GLU A 682 -18.43 4.58 28.90
CA GLU A 682 -16.96 4.60 28.87
C GLU A 682 -16.32 3.30 29.40
N GLU A 683 -16.98 2.60 30.33
CA GLU A 683 -16.52 1.33 30.90
C GLU A 683 -16.40 0.19 29.86
N THR A 684 -17.13 0.27 28.74
CA THR A 684 -17.15 -0.79 27.72
C THR A 684 -15.96 -0.79 26.76
N VAL A 685 -15.07 0.21 26.86
CA VAL A 685 -13.93 0.38 25.95
C VAL A 685 -12.61 -0.14 26.56
N GLN A 686 -12.60 -0.54 27.83
CA GLN A 686 -11.38 -0.95 28.57
C GLN A 686 -11.13 -2.47 28.68
N SER A 687 -11.85 -3.34 27.96
CA SER A 687 -11.67 -4.81 28.07
C SER A 687 -10.91 -5.44 26.91
#